data_AF-A0A2P6VFB1-F1
#
_entry.id   AF-A0A2P6VFB1-F1
#
_cell.length_a   1.000
_cell.length_b   1.000
_cell.length_c   1.000
_cell.angle_alpha   90.00
_cell.angle_beta   90.00
_cell.angle_gamma   90.00
#
_symmetry.space_group_name_H-M   'P 1'
#
loop_
_entity.id
_entity.type
_entity.pdbx_description
1 polymer ?
#
loop_
_entity_poly.entity_id
_entity_poly.type
_entity_poly.pdbx_seq_one_letter_code
_entity_poly.pdbx_strand_id
1 'polypeptide(L)'
;MEGALVQLRAVARSLYSSQPSTEEAAADAWMRAFVGQEGAWRALVALLAHTASSPDERALAACSLRPLCLRQRSMVEPEAAPQLARLLAEQLAAAVTAGCSHTCNQCAAALATLAVRCPDWPPEALVTQLIDLAAGTLAAANVPAEQQQLALLRLLAALAEAALAREASMHPQRRQALLAALLAAPQAMAAVQQALAGAPASASASVAALQLLQAWCGLGAPPAGAEAPAAVWRHLHRAVLHPDLSTAAAEAAAALYACCCLPAEESNARGGGGRAARKASSGAGGSSGSPELVQRRRRVFSVLLPQLPAFAEALQESLQQAQGQQAQGQLLCAGLAVLGAAAQAADSQACNSSATEAEAAAQAVHFAAELALAALQHPAHDVTLAALQHLDEQIERWQAAAVAEQQHQKQGAESSPGHSACAPLQRQALLGRLCGALLQRMALPACLPLACATADARDLPSSVQLVRREVGDTFRGAVDALGPQQARQQLLQLAGEALAAWRAAGGGGAHWQHLECCLFALNLVWARQRSTQEEEAAPEVRQAAGIAAAALSPAASKLAGTALTLLGGMAEQLPVVEQEQQQAAQQAAPQQQAPLGQLLSLVLLLVRNRGDDKLSRNAATCCQRLTACRPLAALLAARHAGWADALCACFAEAGGMQERARDGANLSSAQFLLASVCQLAAAAAEMGAAAAAPNGPGSSSSDGGRQLLLHLLSHPAAAAEAALAAAAAAPVGSAQRAHHLEAAALQIETVAVAVESVAGSGSSSMREQLPHLVGSLGPMVQHAAAAAAQPPGQHDREEQQQQQQQGQHVMLQALCRLAAAVAGTPAAALGLQLVAPFTAAPQHPCVLQALAMLTSGSRGSDAAGDLQLQLAAALRQATQAAAATRSGDADWQMPILQLGEACVQHQPAVAADAATLDALLHTAERSMLSWHRDVCEAALRFAESLLCVGCQQRRGGSKSAGAAAPPPAASSAAAAAEQHLQSRLDEGRLGASLLLRLLLAASGAMPPYMVVPIADALHRCWRTVGDARFGAWLRSAALGSAAPDEAPWRRWKPEAAAAAVVDLLSSQNVGDPRRFKRLLKVFCGGKKKGTHVEQPARGA
;
A
#
# COMPACT_ATOMS: atom_id res chain seq x y z
N MET A 1 -7.14 22.80 43.98
CA MET A 1 -8.02 21.67 43.60
C MET A 1 -9.39 22.17 43.17
N GLU A 2 -10.11 22.93 44.00
CA GLU A 2 -11.44 23.48 43.66
C GLU A 2 -11.46 24.28 42.34
N GLY A 3 -10.46 25.14 42.10
CA GLY A 3 -10.36 25.87 40.83
C GLY A 3 -10.28 24.98 39.59
N ALA A 4 -9.58 23.84 39.67
CA ALA A 4 -9.51 22.88 38.57
C ALA A 4 -10.85 22.15 38.37
N LEU A 5 -11.60 21.87 39.44
CA LEU A 5 -12.94 21.29 39.34
C LEU A 5 -13.92 22.24 38.65
N VAL A 6 -13.88 23.54 38.99
CA VAL A 6 -14.72 24.56 38.33
C VAL A 6 -14.43 24.60 36.83
N GLN A 7 -13.15 24.59 36.44
CA GLN A 7 -12.75 24.57 35.03
C GLN A 7 -13.19 23.29 34.32
N LEU A 8 -12.99 22.12 34.93
CA LEU A 8 -13.41 20.84 34.35
C LEU A 8 -14.92 20.76 34.15
N ARG A 9 -15.73 21.28 35.09
CA ARG A 9 -17.19 21.35 34.93
C ARG A 9 -17.62 22.32 33.82
N ALA A 10 -16.88 23.41 33.63
CA ALA A 10 -17.12 24.31 32.50
C ALA A 10 -16.81 23.61 31.17
N VAL A 11 -15.68 22.92 31.08
CA VAL A 11 -15.25 22.14 29.91
C VAL A 11 -16.22 21.00 29.60
N ALA A 12 -16.69 20.26 30.60
CA ALA A 12 -17.69 19.20 30.42
C ALA A 12 -18.98 19.75 29.82
N ARG A 13 -19.46 20.90 30.31
CA ARG A 13 -20.64 21.57 29.74
C ARG A 13 -20.39 22.01 28.29
N SER A 14 -19.24 22.61 28.00
CA SER A 14 -18.91 22.99 26.61
C SER A 14 -18.84 21.77 25.68
N LEU A 15 -18.28 20.64 26.12
CA LEU A 15 -18.15 19.43 25.30
C LEU A 15 -19.48 18.69 25.06
N TYR A 16 -20.37 18.63 26.05
CA TYR A 16 -21.59 17.79 25.95
C TYR A 16 -22.89 18.57 25.73
N SER A 17 -22.93 19.88 26.00
CA SER A 17 -24.16 20.68 25.87
C SER A 17 -24.13 21.75 24.77
N SER A 18 -22.98 22.02 24.13
CA SER A 18 -22.90 23.01 23.04
C SER A 18 -23.16 22.36 21.68
N GLN A 19 -23.77 23.11 20.75
CA GLN A 19 -23.74 22.74 19.33
C GLN A 19 -22.29 22.81 18.82
N PRO A 20 -21.92 22.06 17.76
CA PRO A 20 -20.56 22.06 17.23
C PRO A 20 -20.08 23.49 16.96
N SER A 21 -19.16 23.95 17.81
CA SER A 21 -18.78 25.37 17.94
C SER A 21 -17.29 25.53 18.18
N THR A 22 -16.81 26.76 18.04
CA THR A 22 -15.44 27.15 18.41
C THR A 22 -15.16 26.91 19.90
N GLU A 23 -16.19 26.92 20.75
CA GLU A 23 -16.06 26.61 22.18
C GLU A 23 -15.79 25.12 22.43
N GLU A 24 -16.43 24.21 21.70
CA GLU A 24 -16.16 22.76 21.78
C GLU A 24 -14.70 22.46 21.40
N ALA A 25 -14.23 23.04 20.29
CA ALA A 25 -12.84 22.88 19.84
C ALA A 25 -11.84 23.45 20.85
N ALA A 26 -12.15 24.59 21.47
CA ALA A 26 -11.33 25.17 22.53
C ALA A 26 -11.33 24.31 23.81
N ALA A 27 -12.49 23.76 24.19
CA ALA A 27 -12.64 22.87 25.32
C ALA A 27 -11.87 21.54 25.13
N ASP A 28 -11.92 20.95 23.94
CA ASP A 28 -11.14 19.75 23.59
C ASP A 28 -9.63 20.03 23.59
N ALA A 29 -9.20 21.13 22.97
CA ALA A 29 -7.80 21.55 22.99
C ALA A 29 -7.29 21.77 24.42
N TRP A 30 -8.09 22.44 25.26
CA TRP A 30 -7.80 22.63 26.67
C TRP A 30 -7.73 21.29 27.42
N MET A 31 -8.67 20.38 27.18
CA MET A 31 -8.69 19.08 27.85
C MET A 31 -7.48 18.22 27.48
N ARG A 32 -7.05 18.24 26.20
CA ARG A 32 -5.82 17.59 25.75
C ARG A 32 -4.58 18.16 26.44
N ALA A 33 -4.51 19.48 26.61
CA ALA A 33 -3.43 20.14 27.33
C ALA A 33 -3.46 19.80 28.84
N PHE A 34 -4.64 19.85 29.47
CA PHE A 34 -4.85 19.56 30.89
C PHE A 34 -4.46 18.13 31.26
N VAL A 35 -4.89 17.13 30.47
CA VAL A 35 -4.51 15.72 30.65
C VAL A 35 -3.00 15.49 30.49
N GLY A 36 -2.29 16.41 29.81
CA GLY A 36 -0.83 16.40 29.74
C GLY A 36 -0.12 16.87 31.02
N GLN A 37 -0.83 17.56 31.92
CA GLN A 37 -0.23 18.14 33.13
C GLN A 37 -0.03 17.10 34.23
N GLU A 38 1.10 17.16 34.92
CA GLU A 38 1.39 16.31 36.07
C GLU A 38 0.38 16.55 37.20
N GLY A 39 -0.21 15.48 37.74
CA GLY A 39 -1.19 15.58 38.83
C GLY A 39 -2.63 15.88 38.39
N ALA A 40 -2.91 16.12 37.10
CA ALA A 40 -4.26 16.34 36.56
C ALA A 40 -5.27 15.25 36.97
N TRP A 41 -4.78 14.01 37.12
CA TRP A 41 -5.58 12.87 37.56
C TRP A 41 -6.27 13.08 38.91
N ARG A 42 -5.69 13.85 39.84
CA ARG A 42 -6.29 14.11 41.16
C ARG A 42 -7.60 14.89 41.04
N ALA A 43 -7.63 15.89 40.17
CA ALA A 43 -8.84 16.68 39.92
C ALA A 43 -9.92 15.85 39.21
N LEU A 44 -9.53 14.96 38.30
CA LEU A 44 -10.48 14.07 37.62
C LEU A 44 -11.05 13.00 38.55
N VAL A 45 -10.23 12.41 39.43
CA VAL A 45 -10.71 11.50 40.47
C VAL A 45 -11.66 12.22 41.43
N ALA A 46 -11.32 13.44 41.84
CA ALA A 46 -12.20 14.26 42.68
C ALA A 46 -13.53 14.56 41.96
N LEU A 47 -13.50 14.91 40.67
CA LEU A 47 -14.71 15.14 39.88
C LEU A 47 -15.57 13.87 39.77
N LEU A 48 -14.94 12.72 39.54
CA LEU A 48 -15.62 11.43 39.43
C LEU A 48 -16.30 11.04 40.75
N ALA A 49 -15.61 11.20 41.88
CA ALA A 49 -16.11 10.83 43.21
C ALA A 49 -17.11 11.84 43.80
N HIS A 50 -17.22 13.04 43.24
CA HIS A 50 -18.07 14.08 43.79
C HIS A 50 -19.56 13.77 43.54
N THR A 51 -20.34 13.70 44.62
CA THR A 51 -21.75 13.29 44.60
C THR A 51 -22.62 14.20 43.72
N ALA A 52 -22.35 15.51 43.75
CA ALA A 52 -23.05 16.49 42.91
C ALA A 52 -22.63 16.51 41.43
N SER A 53 -21.65 15.71 41.00
CA SER A 53 -21.23 15.70 39.59
C SER A 53 -22.31 15.10 38.70
N SER A 54 -22.52 15.70 37.54
CA SER A 54 -23.46 15.20 36.53
C SER A 54 -22.97 13.88 35.89
N PRO A 55 -23.85 13.10 35.24
CA PRO A 55 -23.44 11.92 34.48
C PRO A 55 -22.36 12.20 33.43
N ASP A 56 -22.47 13.34 32.73
CA ASP A 56 -21.50 13.76 31.70
C ASP A 56 -20.15 14.15 32.31
N GLU A 57 -20.15 14.84 33.45
CA GLU A 57 -18.92 15.16 34.19
C GLU A 57 -18.20 13.88 34.66
N ARG A 58 -18.96 12.89 35.16
CA ARG A 58 -18.41 11.58 35.53
C ARG A 58 -17.90 10.80 34.32
N ALA A 59 -18.61 10.84 33.19
CA ALA A 59 -18.19 10.22 31.95
C ALA A 59 -16.89 10.84 31.42
N LEU A 60 -16.79 12.18 31.39
CA LEU A 60 -15.56 12.90 31.03
C LEU A 60 -14.39 12.48 31.92
N ALA A 61 -14.61 12.48 33.24
CA ALA A 61 -13.60 12.11 34.21
C ALA A 61 -13.11 10.67 34.00
N ALA A 62 -14.04 9.71 33.89
CA ALA A 62 -13.71 8.31 33.69
C ALA A 62 -12.98 8.06 32.36
N CYS A 63 -13.45 8.66 31.26
CA CYS A 63 -12.79 8.61 29.94
C CYS A 63 -11.36 9.14 29.98
N SER A 64 -11.11 10.18 30.78
CA SER A 64 -9.81 10.84 30.88
C SER A 64 -8.82 10.07 31.76
N LEU A 65 -9.31 9.27 32.71
CA LEU A 65 -8.47 8.53 33.64
C LEU A 65 -7.71 7.36 32.99
N ARG A 66 -8.31 6.63 32.03
CA ARG A 66 -7.60 5.53 31.33
C ARG A 66 -6.33 6.02 30.61
N PRO A 67 -6.35 7.06 29.75
CA PRO A 67 -5.14 7.59 29.12
C PRO A 67 -4.11 8.14 30.11
N LEU A 68 -4.54 8.65 31.26
CA LEU A 68 -3.65 9.08 32.34
C LEU A 68 -2.97 7.88 33.01
N CYS A 69 -3.73 6.82 33.31
CA CYS A 69 -3.21 5.54 33.78
C CYS A 69 -2.22 4.92 32.79
N LEU A 70 -2.21 5.27 31.50
CA LEU A 70 -1.21 4.80 30.53
C LEU A 70 0.08 5.63 30.54
N ARG A 71 -0.06 6.96 30.68
CA ARG A 71 1.01 7.94 30.44
C ARG A 71 1.71 8.42 31.70
N GLN A 72 0.97 8.70 32.76
CA GLN A 72 1.53 9.31 33.98
C GLN A 72 2.16 8.24 34.88
N ARG A 73 3.37 8.52 35.38
CA ARG A 73 4.09 7.63 36.31
C ARG A 73 3.57 7.77 37.74
N SER A 74 3.19 8.98 38.15
CA SER A 74 2.68 9.28 39.50
C SER A 74 1.45 8.46 39.90
N MET A 75 0.68 7.95 38.93
CA MET A 75 -0.53 7.14 39.21
C MET A 75 -0.20 5.69 39.56
N VAL A 76 0.98 5.20 39.19
CA VAL A 76 1.42 3.81 39.41
C VAL A 76 2.47 3.72 40.52
N GLU A 77 2.66 4.81 41.27
CA GLU A 77 3.54 4.83 42.43
C GLU A 77 2.90 4.04 43.60
N PRO A 78 3.71 3.34 44.42
CA PRO A 78 3.23 2.46 45.49
C PRO A 78 2.26 3.13 46.48
N GLU A 79 2.44 4.42 46.73
CA GLU A 79 1.59 5.19 47.65
C GLU A 79 0.22 5.54 47.04
N ALA A 80 0.19 5.88 45.75
CA ALA A 80 -1.02 6.37 45.08
C ALA A 80 -1.88 5.24 44.50
N ALA A 81 -1.26 4.18 44.00
CA ALA A 81 -1.94 3.13 43.24
C ALA A 81 -3.02 2.37 44.05
N PRO A 82 -2.79 1.94 45.32
CA PRO A 82 -3.81 1.23 46.09
C PRO A 82 -5.05 2.08 46.38
N GLN A 83 -4.83 3.35 46.74
CA GLN A 83 -5.93 4.29 47.01
C GLN A 83 -6.74 4.56 45.75
N LEU A 84 -6.05 4.80 44.62
CA LEU A 84 -6.71 5.02 43.34
C LEU A 84 -7.48 3.78 42.86
N ALA A 85 -6.92 2.58 43.04
CA ALA A 85 -7.59 1.33 42.68
C ALA A 85 -8.90 1.14 43.46
N ARG A 86 -8.88 1.40 44.77
CA ARG A 86 -10.08 1.38 45.61
C ARG A 86 -11.12 2.40 45.16
N LEU A 87 -10.71 3.65 44.92
CA LEU A 87 -11.61 4.69 44.43
C LEU A 87 -12.23 4.31 43.08
N LEU A 88 -11.45 3.79 42.13
CA LEU A 88 -11.98 3.34 40.84
C LEU A 88 -12.96 2.16 40.98
N ALA A 89 -12.73 1.24 41.93
CA ALA A 89 -13.66 0.15 42.23
C ALA A 89 -14.97 0.66 42.87
N GLU A 90 -14.89 1.62 43.79
CA GLU A 90 -16.07 2.30 44.37
C GLU A 90 -16.87 3.05 43.29
N GLN A 91 -16.18 3.73 42.36
CA GLN A 91 -16.83 4.43 41.24
C GLN A 91 -17.38 3.49 40.17
N LEU A 92 -16.77 2.32 39.97
CA LEU A 92 -17.34 1.24 39.17
C LEU A 92 -18.67 0.79 39.77
N ALA A 93 -18.71 0.51 41.08
CA ALA A 93 -19.94 0.10 41.77
C ALA A 93 -21.03 1.18 41.71
N ALA A 94 -20.66 2.45 41.96
CA ALA A 94 -21.58 3.57 41.85
C ALA A 94 -22.17 3.74 40.43
N ALA A 95 -21.34 3.57 39.40
CA ALA A 95 -21.80 3.64 38.01
C ALA A 95 -22.77 2.50 37.66
N VAL A 96 -22.55 1.30 38.20
CA VAL A 96 -23.44 0.14 38.03
C VAL A 96 -24.78 0.40 38.71
N THR A 97 -24.78 0.86 39.96
CA THR A 97 -26.01 1.23 40.70
C THR A 97 -26.80 2.33 39.97
N ALA A 98 -26.09 3.27 39.33
CA ALA A 98 -26.71 4.34 38.54
C ALA A 98 -27.16 3.90 37.13
N GLY A 99 -26.91 2.66 36.71
CA GLY A 99 -27.20 2.18 35.36
C GLY A 99 -26.36 2.84 34.25
N CYS A 100 -25.26 3.52 34.60
CA CYS A 100 -24.39 4.22 33.65
C CYS A 100 -23.35 3.28 33.03
N SER A 101 -23.77 2.52 32.01
CA SER A 101 -22.93 1.49 31.36
C SER A 101 -21.59 2.02 30.80
N HIS A 102 -21.60 3.22 30.21
CA HIS A 102 -20.39 3.84 29.66
C HIS A 102 -19.36 4.16 30.75
N THR A 103 -19.77 4.86 31.81
CA THR A 103 -18.90 5.19 32.95
C THR A 103 -18.39 3.93 33.64
N CYS A 104 -19.23 2.90 33.80
CA CYS A 104 -18.82 1.58 34.29
C CYS A 104 -17.68 0.99 33.46
N ASN A 105 -17.79 0.99 32.12
CA ASN A 105 -16.76 0.46 31.24
C ASN A 105 -15.44 1.25 31.34
N GLN A 106 -15.51 2.58 31.44
CA GLN A 106 -14.32 3.42 31.55
C GLN A 106 -13.62 3.27 32.91
N CYS A 107 -14.38 3.18 34.01
CA CYS A 107 -13.83 2.87 35.33
C CYS A 107 -13.16 1.49 35.35
N ALA A 108 -13.81 0.48 34.77
CA ALA A 108 -13.25 -0.86 34.63
C ALA A 108 -11.93 -0.85 33.82
N ALA A 109 -11.89 -0.12 32.70
CA ALA A 109 -10.69 0.00 31.87
C ALA A 109 -9.57 0.80 32.54
N ALA A 110 -9.89 1.87 33.27
CA ALA A 110 -8.91 2.63 34.05
C ALA A 110 -8.33 1.78 35.19
N LEU A 111 -9.18 1.02 35.90
CA LEU A 111 -8.78 0.12 36.98
C LEU A 111 -7.90 -1.03 36.46
N ALA A 112 -8.30 -1.67 35.36
CA ALA A 112 -7.49 -2.67 34.67
C ALA A 112 -6.12 -2.12 34.24
N THR A 113 -6.09 -0.92 33.65
CA THR A 113 -4.84 -0.26 33.21
C THR A 113 -3.91 0.06 34.38
N LEU A 114 -4.48 0.52 35.49
CA LEU A 114 -3.73 0.76 36.73
C LEU A 114 -3.15 -0.56 37.26
N ALA A 115 -3.98 -1.60 37.36
CA ALA A 115 -3.60 -2.93 37.86
C ALA A 115 -2.40 -3.52 37.11
N VAL A 116 -2.42 -3.53 35.78
CA VAL A 116 -1.34 -4.14 34.97
C VAL A 116 0.00 -3.39 35.11
N ARG A 117 -0.04 -2.07 35.36
CA ARG A 117 1.16 -1.24 35.54
C ARG A 117 1.66 -1.17 36.98
N CYS A 118 0.79 -1.39 37.97
CA CYS A 118 1.11 -1.25 39.39
C CYS A 118 2.17 -2.28 39.81
N PRO A 119 3.41 -1.87 40.19
CA PRO A 119 4.50 -2.80 40.47
C PRO A 119 4.16 -3.79 41.61
N ASP A 120 3.40 -3.33 42.60
CA ASP A 120 3.07 -4.06 43.83
C ASP A 120 1.99 -5.14 43.65
N TRP A 121 1.35 -5.19 42.48
CA TRP A 121 0.39 -6.24 42.15
C TRP A 121 1.14 -7.35 41.41
N PRO A 122 1.46 -8.48 42.09
CA PRO A 122 2.22 -9.55 41.46
C PRO A 122 1.38 -10.19 40.34
N PRO A 123 1.96 -10.47 39.17
CA PRO A 123 1.25 -11.05 38.03
C PRO A 123 0.34 -12.23 38.37
N GLU A 124 0.81 -13.14 39.23
CA GLU A 124 0.16 -14.42 39.57
C GLU A 124 -1.09 -14.24 40.44
N ALA A 125 -1.12 -13.23 41.32
CA ALA A 125 -2.27 -12.95 42.19
C ALA A 125 -3.18 -11.84 41.65
N LEU A 126 -2.77 -11.18 40.57
CA LEU A 126 -3.42 -9.97 40.06
C LEU A 126 -4.92 -10.18 39.76
N VAL A 127 -5.28 -11.30 39.12
CA VAL A 127 -6.69 -11.58 38.75
C VAL A 127 -7.54 -11.76 40.01
N THR A 128 -7.08 -12.56 40.97
CA THR A 128 -7.79 -12.80 42.23
C THR A 128 -7.93 -11.52 43.04
N GLN A 129 -6.83 -10.78 43.24
CA GLN A 129 -6.85 -9.50 43.97
C GLN A 129 -7.79 -8.47 43.34
N LEU A 130 -7.81 -8.39 42.00
CA LEU A 130 -8.69 -7.47 41.29
C LEU A 130 -10.17 -7.88 41.41
N ILE A 131 -10.47 -9.17 41.32
CA ILE A 131 -11.83 -9.70 41.52
C ILE A 131 -12.28 -9.44 42.96
N ASP A 132 -11.46 -9.76 43.96
CA ASP A 132 -11.81 -9.59 45.38
C ASP A 132 -12.08 -8.11 45.71
N LEU A 133 -11.25 -7.20 45.18
CA LEU A 133 -11.45 -5.77 45.32
C LEU A 133 -12.79 -5.33 44.69
N ALA A 134 -13.03 -5.68 43.42
CA ALA A 134 -14.23 -5.26 42.71
C ALA A 134 -15.49 -5.90 43.32
N ALA A 135 -15.50 -7.21 43.56
CA ALA A 135 -16.62 -7.94 44.15
C ALA A 135 -16.94 -7.43 45.56
N GLY A 136 -15.92 -7.19 46.40
CA GLY A 136 -16.11 -6.61 47.73
C GLY A 136 -16.79 -5.23 47.68
N THR A 137 -16.35 -4.35 46.77
CA THR A 137 -16.96 -3.01 46.60
C THR A 137 -18.38 -3.07 46.01
N LEU A 138 -18.63 -3.94 45.03
CA LEU A 138 -19.95 -4.15 44.43
C LEU A 138 -20.95 -4.70 45.44
N ALA A 139 -20.53 -5.67 46.26
CA ALA A 139 -21.34 -6.22 47.35
C ALA A 139 -21.63 -5.16 48.42
N ALA A 140 -20.63 -4.37 48.84
CA ALA A 140 -20.83 -3.28 49.79
C ALA A 140 -21.80 -2.19 49.30
N ALA A 141 -21.86 -1.97 47.98
CA ALA A 141 -22.80 -1.05 47.34
C ALA A 141 -24.21 -1.65 47.11
N ASN A 142 -24.47 -2.89 47.58
CA ASN A 142 -25.73 -3.62 47.39
C ASN A 142 -26.16 -3.75 45.92
N VAL A 143 -25.20 -3.86 44.99
CA VAL A 143 -25.49 -4.06 43.57
C VAL A 143 -26.16 -5.43 43.36
N PRO A 144 -27.22 -5.56 42.54
CA PRO A 144 -27.83 -6.85 42.24
C PRO A 144 -26.84 -7.86 41.65
N ALA A 145 -26.93 -9.14 42.02
CA ALA A 145 -25.96 -10.18 41.64
C ALA A 145 -25.69 -10.26 40.13
N GLU A 146 -26.73 -10.10 39.29
CA GLU A 146 -26.59 -10.08 37.83
C GLU A 146 -25.74 -8.88 37.35
N GLN A 147 -25.96 -7.69 37.92
CA GLN A 147 -25.18 -6.50 37.59
C GLN A 147 -23.76 -6.57 38.14
N GLN A 148 -23.55 -7.23 39.29
CA GLN A 148 -22.21 -7.53 39.81
C GLN A 148 -21.46 -8.43 38.81
N GLN A 149 -22.11 -9.50 38.34
CA GLN A 149 -21.54 -10.39 37.34
C GLN A 149 -21.20 -9.65 36.05
N LEU A 150 -22.11 -8.81 35.54
CA LEU A 150 -21.86 -7.98 34.35
C LEU A 150 -20.66 -7.04 34.52
N ALA A 151 -20.52 -6.39 35.67
CA ALA A 151 -19.39 -5.50 35.97
C ALA A 151 -18.06 -6.27 36.05
N LEU A 152 -18.06 -7.46 36.67
CA LEU A 152 -16.88 -8.32 36.75
C LEU A 152 -16.46 -8.84 35.37
N LEU A 153 -17.41 -9.25 34.51
CA LEU A 153 -17.12 -9.67 33.13
C LEU A 153 -16.41 -8.55 32.35
N ARG A 154 -16.91 -7.32 32.44
CA ARG A 154 -16.34 -6.14 31.77
C ARG A 154 -14.95 -5.78 32.30
N LEU A 155 -14.74 -5.89 33.62
CA LEU A 155 -13.44 -5.64 34.24
C LEU A 155 -12.39 -6.65 33.78
N LEU A 156 -12.74 -7.95 33.74
CA LEU A 156 -11.84 -9.00 33.28
C LEU A 156 -11.53 -8.91 31.79
N ALA A 157 -12.49 -8.47 30.96
CA ALA A 157 -12.25 -8.21 29.54
C ALA A 157 -11.26 -7.04 29.37
N ALA A 158 -11.51 -5.93 30.08
CA ALA A 158 -10.64 -4.76 30.06
C ALA A 158 -9.23 -5.05 30.60
N LEU A 159 -9.08 -6.01 31.52
CA LEU A 159 -7.79 -6.47 32.02
C LEU A 159 -6.94 -7.12 30.92
N ALA A 160 -7.53 -8.03 30.14
CA ALA A 160 -6.85 -8.66 29.01
C ALA A 160 -6.43 -7.62 27.96
N GLU A 161 -7.32 -6.68 27.63
CA GLU A 161 -7.01 -5.57 26.71
C GLU A 161 -5.87 -4.67 27.22
N ALA A 162 -5.89 -4.32 28.51
CA ALA A 162 -4.87 -3.49 29.14
C ALA A 162 -3.49 -4.18 29.13
N ALA A 163 -3.44 -5.50 29.34
CA ALA A 163 -2.21 -6.27 29.26
C ALA A 163 -1.60 -6.28 27.84
N LEU A 164 -2.45 -6.25 26.81
CA LEU A 164 -2.05 -6.22 25.40
C LEU A 164 -1.72 -4.81 24.88
N ALA A 165 -2.30 -3.77 25.49
CA ALA A 165 -2.16 -2.38 25.06
C ALA A 165 -0.68 -1.99 24.87
N ARG A 166 -0.35 -1.44 23.70
CA ARG A 166 1.04 -1.00 23.39
C ARG A 166 1.45 0.22 24.19
N GLU A 167 0.48 1.07 24.49
CA GLU A 167 0.61 2.31 25.26
C GLU A 167 0.80 2.06 26.76
N ALA A 168 0.40 0.87 27.26
CA ALA A 168 0.68 0.47 28.63
C ALA A 168 2.19 0.28 28.76
N SER A 169 2.86 1.32 29.25
CA SER A 169 4.31 1.46 29.42
C SER A 169 4.86 0.47 30.48
N MET A 170 4.72 -0.82 30.20
CA MET A 170 5.15 -1.94 31.04
C MET A 170 6.50 -2.48 30.57
N HIS A 171 7.33 -2.88 31.53
CA HIS A 171 8.55 -3.62 31.24
C HIS A 171 8.21 -4.93 30.48
N PRO A 172 8.95 -5.31 29.41
CA PRO A 172 8.65 -6.51 28.63
C PRO A 172 8.57 -7.81 29.46
N GLN A 173 9.47 -7.99 30.44
CA GLN A 173 9.45 -9.16 31.32
C GLN A 173 8.20 -9.19 32.19
N ARG A 174 7.81 -8.03 32.77
CA ARG A 174 6.56 -7.92 33.54
C ARG A 174 5.36 -8.24 32.65
N ARG A 175 5.31 -7.70 31.43
CA ARG A 175 4.24 -8.01 30.47
C ARG A 175 4.20 -9.50 30.16
N GLN A 176 5.35 -10.15 29.94
CA GLN A 176 5.41 -11.59 29.70
C GLN A 176 4.91 -12.40 30.89
N ALA A 177 5.36 -12.09 32.11
CA ALA A 177 4.89 -12.73 33.34
C ALA A 177 3.39 -12.54 33.55
N LEU A 178 2.88 -11.32 33.33
CA LEU A 178 1.46 -11.00 33.37
C LEU A 178 0.65 -11.80 32.34
N LEU A 179 1.08 -11.85 31.09
CA LEU A 179 0.39 -12.63 30.05
C LEU A 179 0.37 -14.12 30.40
N ALA A 180 1.47 -14.67 30.94
CA ALA A 180 1.53 -16.05 31.39
C ALA A 180 0.56 -16.32 32.56
N ALA A 181 0.53 -15.44 33.55
CA ALA A 181 -0.37 -15.54 34.70
C ALA A 181 -1.85 -15.42 34.30
N LEU A 182 -2.19 -14.47 33.41
CA LEU A 182 -3.53 -14.35 32.85
C LEU A 182 -3.93 -15.65 32.12
N LEU A 183 -3.08 -16.21 31.26
CA LEU A 183 -3.38 -17.46 30.56
C LEU A 183 -3.56 -18.67 31.49
N ALA A 184 -2.96 -18.65 32.68
CA ALA A 184 -3.10 -19.69 33.69
C ALA A 184 -4.34 -19.51 34.59
N ALA A 185 -4.96 -18.34 34.60
CA ALA A 185 -6.06 -17.98 35.50
C ALA A 185 -7.41 -18.59 35.04
N PRO A 186 -8.02 -19.53 35.79
CA PRO A 186 -9.28 -20.17 35.41
C PRO A 186 -10.52 -19.28 35.63
N GLN A 187 -10.39 -18.17 36.38
CA GLN A 187 -11.51 -17.35 36.84
C GLN A 187 -12.29 -16.71 35.68
N ALA A 188 -11.61 -16.33 34.59
CA ALA A 188 -12.28 -15.78 33.42
C ALA A 188 -13.21 -16.79 32.77
N MET A 189 -12.74 -18.03 32.56
CA MET A 189 -13.60 -19.08 32.00
C MET A 189 -14.72 -19.49 32.95
N ALA A 190 -14.47 -19.53 34.26
CA ALA A 190 -15.54 -19.77 35.23
C ALA A 190 -16.64 -18.69 35.12
N ALA A 191 -16.27 -17.42 34.98
CA ALA A 191 -17.23 -16.32 34.81
C ALA A 191 -18.02 -16.42 33.49
N VAL A 192 -17.36 -16.80 32.38
CA VAL A 192 -18.02 -17.06 31.09
C VAL A 192 -19.03 -18.21 31.21
N GLN A 193 -18.61 -19.33 31.81
CA GLN A 193 -19.46 -20.51 31.99
C GLN A 193 -20.67 -20.21 32.85
N GLN A 194 -20.48 -19.49 33.96
CA GLN A 194 -21.57 -19.08 34.85
C GLN A 194 -22.58 -18.17 34.13
N ALA A 195 -22.10 -17.22 33.32
CA ALA A 195 -22.97 -16.30 32.59
C ALA A 195 -23.78 -17.00 31.49
N LEU A 196 -23.19 -17.98 30.80
CA LEU A 196 -23.87 -18.71 29.72
C LEU A 196 -24.73 -19.89 30.20
N ALA A 197 -24.49 -20.43 31.40
CA ALA A 197 -25.25 -21.55 31.96
C ALA A 197 -26.55 -21.14 32.69
N GLY A 198 -26.68 -19.87 33.09
CA GLY A 198 -27.86 -19.37 33.82
C GLY A 198 -29.12 -19.29 32.96
N ALA A 199 -30.26 -19.72 33.50
CA ALA A 199 -31.57 -19.59 32.87
C ALA A 199 -32.28 -18.28 33.28
N PRO A 200 -33.00 -17.61 32.36
CA PRO A 200 -32.47 -17.12 31.09
C PRO A 200 -31.49 -15.97 31.37
N ALA A 201 -30.19 -16.18 31.09
CA ALA A 201 -29.20 -15.10 31.15
C ALA A 201 -29.64 -13.91 30.29
N SER A 202 -29.53 -12.69 30.82
CA SER A 202 -29.83 -11.51 30.01
C SER A 202 -28.88 -11.43 28.82
N ALA A 203 -29.39 -10.95 27.68
CA ALA A 203 -28.58 -10.76 26.47
C ALA A 203 -27.32 -9.92 26.75
N SER A 204 -27.40 -8.95 27.66
CA SER A 204 -26.26 -8.13 28.09
C SER A 204 -25.18 -8.93 28.82
N ALA A 205 -25.55 -9.84 29.72
CA ALA A 205 -24.60 -10.72 30.41
C ALA A 205 -23.95 -11.71 29.43
N SER A 206 -24.73 -12.29 28.51
CA SER A 206 -24.22 -13.17 27.45
C SER A 206 -23.24 -12.45 26.53
N VAL A 207 -23.57 -11.24 26.05
CA VAL A 207 -22.66 -10.42 25.23
C VAL A 207 -21.36 -10.12 25.98
N ALA A 208 -21.44 -9.71 27.26
CA ALA A 208 -20.24 -9.44 28.06
C ALA A 208 -19.38 -10.69 28.31
N ALA A 209 -20.00 -11.86 28.47
CA ALA A 209 -19.30 -13.14 28.59
C ALA A 209 -18.58 -13.53 27.29
N LEU A 210 -19.22 -13.31 26.13
CA LEU A 210 -18.62 -13.55 24.82
C LEU A 210 -17.46 -12.57 24.55
N GLN A 211 -17.62 -11.29 24.87
CA GLN A 211 -16.54 -10.29 24.80
C GLN A 211 -15.37 -10.63 25.73
N LEU A 212 -15.65 -11.13 26.94
CA LEU A 212 -14.62 -11.62 27.85
C LEU A 212 -13.84 -12.78 27.22
N LEU A 213 -14.54 -13.77 26.66
CA LEU A 213 -13.90 -14.91 25.97
C LEU A 213 -13.03 -14.43 24.80
N GLN A 214 -13.54 -13.52 23.96
CA GLN A 214 -12.80 -12.92 22.85
C GLN A 214 -11.53 -12.20 23.34
N ALA A 215 -11.64 -11.32 24.35
CA ALA A 215 -10.53 -10.55 24.88
C ALA A 215 -9.43 -11.48 25.44
N TRP A 216 -9.82 -12.56 26.12
CA TRP A 216 -8.89 -13.54 26.70
C TRP A 216 -8.24 -14.43 25.64
N CYS A 217 -8.96 -14.82 24.59
CA CYS A 217 -8.36 -15.43 23.41
C CYS A 217 -7.32 -14.49 22.76
N GLY A 218 -7.56 -13.17 22.81
CA GLY A 218 -6.61 -12.14 22.36
C GLY A 218 -5.22 -12.21 23.03
N LEU A 219 -5.09 -12.89 24.18
CA LEU A 219 -3.81 -13.13 24.86
C LEU A 219 -2.90 -14.13 24.10
N GLY A 220 -3.43 -14.81 23.07
CA GLY A 220 -2.66 -15.66 22.15
C GLY A 220 -2.69 -17.16 22.47
N ALA A 221 -3.52 -17.60 23.41
CA ALA A 221 -3.79 -19.01 23.68
C ALA A 221 -5.20 -19.19 24.27
N PRO A 222 -5.77 -20.41 24.21
CA PRO A 222 -7.06 -20.66 24.83
C PRO A 222 -6.97 -20.43 26.36
N PRO A 223 -7.94 -19.71 26.95
CA PRO A 223 -7.94 -19.45 28.39
C PRO A 223 -8.05 -20.77 29.18
N ALA A 224 -7.46 -20.81 30.37
CA ALA A 224 -7.51 -22.00 31.23
C ALA A 224 -8.96 -22.37 31.54
N GLY A 225 -9.31 -23.66 31.43
CA GLY A 225 -10.69 -24.14 31.57
C GLY A 225 -11.51 -24.13 30.28
N ALA A 226 -10.96 -23.67 29.15
CA ALA A 226 -11.62 -23.80 27.84
C ALA A 226 -11.75 -25.27 27.38
N GLU A 227 -10.91 -26.15 27.92
CA GLU A 227 -10.99 -27.61 27.73
C GLU A 227 -12.21 -28.27 28.40
N ALA A 228 -12.99 -27.53 29.19
CA ALA A 228 -14.16 -28.01 29.92
C ALA A 228 -15.39 -28.26 28.99
N PRO A 229 -16.55 -28.71 29.50
CA PRO A 229 -17.48 -29.58 28.76
C PRO A 229 -18.11 -28.95 27.52
N ALA A 230 -18.36 -29.81 26.52
CA ALA A 230 -18.92 -29.49 25.21
C ALA A 230 -20.29 -28.75 25.19
N ALA A 231 -20.95 -28.57 26.34
CA ALA A 231 -22.21 -27.84 26.43
C ALA A 231 -22.05 -26.33 26.14
N VAL A 232 -20.98 -25.70 26.66
CA VAL A 232 -20.75 -24.26 26.49
C VAL A 232 -20.41 -23.93 25.04
N TRP A 233 -19.63 -24.78 24.38
CA TRP A 233 -19.26 -24.59 22.98
C TRP A 233 -20.42 -24.82 22.01
N ARG A 234 -21.33 -25.76 22.34
CA ARG A 234 -22.60 -25.89 21.63
C ARG A 234 -23.47 -24.64 21.77
N HIS A 235 -23.52 -24.06 22.97
CA HIS A 235 -24.24 -22.80 23.17
C HIS A 235 -23.60 -21.66 22.36
N LEU A 236 -22.27 -21.59 22.33
CA LEU A 236 -21.53 -20.61 21.53
C LEU A 236 -21.87 -20.70 20.04
N HIS A 237 -21.80 -21.89 19.43
CA HIS A 237 -22.18 -22.07 18.01
C HIS A 237 -23.65 -21.75 17.73
N ARG A 238 -24.56 -22.06 18.66
CA ARG A 238 -25.97 -21.66 18.53
C ARG A 238 -26.15 -20.15 18.63
N ALA A 239 -25.41 -19.49 19.52
CA ALA A 239 -25.45 -18.05 19.71
C ALA A 239 -24.94 -17.28 18.47
N VAL A 240 -24.04 -17.88 17.66
CA VAL A 240 -23.62 -17.31 16.37
C VAL A 240 -24.81 -17.12 15.42
N LEU A 241 -25.79 -18.02 15.47
CA LEU A 241 -27.01 -17.96 14.65
C LEU A 241 -28.16 -17.20 15.34
N HIS A 242 -27.92 -16.59 16.51
CA HIS A 242 -28.91 -15.80 17.23
C HIS A 242 -28.83 -14.31 16.86
N PRO A 243 -29.92 -13.64 16.47
CA PRO A 243 -29.91 -12.24 16.03
C PRO A 243 -29.14 -11.29 16.97
N ASP A 244 -29.45 -11.33 18.27
CA ASP A 244 -28.88 -10.41 19.26
C ASP A 244 -27.46 -10.75 19.74
N LEU A 245 -26.99 -11.99 19.52
CA LEU A 245 -25.72 -12.49 20.06
C LEU A 245 -24.69 -12.76 18.95
N SER A 246 -25.13 -12.85 17.70
CA SER A 246 -24.37 -13.35 16.56
C SER A 246 -22.98 -12.76 16.41
N THR A 247 -22.86 -11.43 16.47
CA THR A 247 -21.59 -10.73 16.27
C THR A 247 -20.61 -11.06 17.40
N ALA A 248 -21.01 -10.89 18.66
CA ALA A 248 -20.17 -11.20 19.82
C ALA A 248 -19.82 -12.70 19.89
N ALA A 249 -20.77 -13.57 19.55
CA ALA A 249 -20.58 -15.02 19.55
C ALA A 249 -19.61 -15.46 18.45
N ALA A 250 -19.72 -14.90 17.24
CA ALA A 250 -18.83 -15.20 16.14
C ALA A 250 -17.42 -14.68 16.40
N GLU A 251 -17.27 -13.47 16.92
CA GLU A 251 -15.97 -12.93 17.30
C GLU A 251 -15.29 -13.78 18.38
N ALA A 252 -16.04 -14.21 19.40
CA ALA A 252 -15.52 -15.08 20.45
C ALA A 252 -15.17 -16.48 19.94
N ALA A 253 -16.01 -17.09 19.10
CA ALA A 253 -15.77 -18.40 18.50
C ALA A 253 -14.57 -18.36 17.54
N ALA A 254 -14.50 -17.37 16.66
CA ALA A 254 -13.39 -17.17 15.75
C ALA A 254 -12.08 -16.94 16.52
N ALA A 255 -12.09 -16.14 17.58
CA ALA A 255 -10.93 -15.93 18.45
C ALA A 255 -10.48 -17.24 19.14
N LEU A 256 -11.42 -18.08 19.57
CA LEU A 256 -11.13 -19.37 20.20
C LEU A 256 -10.49 -20.35 19.20
N TYR A 257 -11.02 -20.47 17.98
CA TYR A 257 -10.41 -21.27 16.91
C TYR A 257 -9.03 -20.72 16.50
N ALA A 258 -8.89 -19.40 16.38
CA ALA A 258 -7.60 -18.77 16.09
C ALA A 258 -6.54 -19.11 17.17
N CYS A 259 -6.93 -19.19 18.44
CA CYS A 259 -6.05 -19.63 19.53
C CYS A 259 -5.64 -21.10 19.43
N CYS A 260 -6.41 -21.93 18.74
CA CYS A 260 -6.08 -23.32 18.48
C CYS A 260 -5.06 -23.47 17.35
N CYS A 261 -4.76 -22.43 16.56
CA CYS A 261 -3.72 -22.51 15.53
C CYS A 261 -2.32 -22.63 16.17
N LEU A 262 -1.42 -23.39 15.55
CA LEU A 262 0.00 -23.43 15.93
C LEU A 262 0.73 -22.18 15.40
N PRO A 263 1.70 -21.62 16.14
CA PRO A 263 2.44 -20.47 15.66
C PRO A 263 3.27 -20.85 14.43
N ALA A 264 3.10 -20.12 13.33
CA ALA A 264 3.81 -20.36 12.07
C ALA A 264 5.35 -20.18 12.16
N GLU A 265 5.88 -19.69 13.29
CA GLU A 265 7.32 -19.43 13.49
C GLU A 265 8.17 -20.71 13.52
N GLU A 266 7.58 -21.89 13.72
CA GLU A 266 8.32 -23.17 13.59
C GLU A 266 8.37 -23.70 12.16
N SER A 267 7.44 -23.32 11.27
CA SER A 267 7.37 -23.97 9.95
C SER A 267 8.09 -23.22 8.82
N ASN A 268 8.25 -21.90 8.84
CA ASN A 268 8.83 -21.20 7.68
C ASN A 268 9.46 -19.81 7.97
N ALA A 269 10.68 -19.79 8.53
CA ALA A 269 11.52 -18.58 8.60
C ALA A 269 12.08 -18.12 7.23
N ARG A 270 11.38 -18.33 6.11
CA ARG A 270 11.77 -17.85 4.77
C ARG A 270 10.58 -17.31 3.97
N GLY A 271 10.33 -16.01 4.14
CA GLY A 271 9.93 -15.09 3.07
C GLY A 271 8.48 -15.13 2.57
N GLY A 272 7.68 -14.15 2.99
CA GLY A 272 6.41 -13.83 2.32
C GLY A 272 5.62 -12.78 3.10
N GLY A 273 5.58 -11.54 2.61
CA GLY A 273 4.84 -10.44 3.25
C GLY A 273 3.35 -10.49 2.91
N GLY A 274 2.57 -11.23 3.71
CA GLY A 274 1.09 -11.17 3.69
C GLY A 274 0.55 -10.03 4.58
N ARG A 275 -0.46 -9.30 4.08
CA ARG A 275 -0.95 -8.01 4.59
C ARG A 275 -2.15 -8.16 5.54
N ALA A 276 -2.33 -7.12 6.37
CA ALA A 276 -3.53 -6.76 7.16
C ALA A 276 -3.80 -7.41 8.54
N ALA A 277 -4.17 -8.68 8.70
CA ALA A 277 -4.75 -9.12 9.99
C ALA A 277 -3.74 -9.53 11.09
N ARG A 278 -2.49 -9.89 10.75
CA ARG A 278 -1.50 -10.45 11.72
C ARG A 278 -0.65 -9.43 12.48
N LYS A 279 -0.89 -8.13 12.32
CA LYS A 279 0.03 -7.09 12.83
C LYS A 279 -0.20 -6.63 14.27
N ALA A 280 -1.33 -6.97 14.89
CA ALA A 280 -1.63 -6.51 16.25
C ALA A 280 -0.90 -7.33 17.35
N SER A 281 -0.83 -8.65 17.23
CA SER A 281 -0.33 -9.55 18.30
C SER A 281 1.14 -9.98 18.17
N SER A 282 1.85 -9.68 17.07
CA SER A 282 3.24 -10.14 16.86
C SER A 282 4.30 -9.53 17.81
N GLY A 283 3.91 -8.81 18.87
CA GLY A 283 4.82 -8.15 19.81
C GLY A 283 5.28 -9.01 21.00
N ALA A 284 4.66 -10.17 21.25
CA ALA A 284 5.10 -11.13 22.26
C ALA A 284 6.09 -12.10 21.59
N GLY A 285 7.37 -12.05 21.98
CA GLY A 285 8.44 -12.84 21.37
C GLY A 285 8.25 -14.34 21.60
N GLY A 286 8.57 -15.13 20.57
CA GLY A 286 8.52 -16.60 20.58
C GLY A 286 9.47 -17.23 21.59
N SER A 287 8.98 -17.43 22.82
CA SER A 287 9.22 -18.70 23.47
C SER A 287 8.45 -19.73 22.66
N SER A 288 9.13 -20.76 22.14
CA SER A 288 8.50 -22.05 21.81
C SER A 288 7.38 -22.30 22.83
N GLY A 289 6.13 -22.35 22.38
CA GLY A 289 4.99 -22.40 23.29
C GLY A 289 5.24 -23.50 24.31
N SER A 290 5.01 -23.22 25.60
CA SER A 290 5.11 -24.26 26.63
C SER A 290 4.38 -25.51 26.12
N PRO A 291 4.95 -26.73 26.28
CA PRO A 291 4.30 -27.96 25.82
C PRO A 291 2.87 -28.08 26.35
N GLU A 292 2.60 -27.52 27.54
CA GLU A 292 1.27 -27.41 28.14
C GLU A 292 0.29 -26.57 27.30
N LEU A 293 0.74 -25.45 26.73
CA LEU A 293 -0.09 -24.61 25.86
C LEU A 293 -0.39 -25.30 24.54
N VAL A 294 0.59 -25.99 23.94
CA VAL A 294 0.37 -26.80 22.73
C VAL A 294 -0.65 -27.91 23.01
N GLN A 295 -0.51 -28.61 24.14
CA GLN A 295 -1.46 -29.64 24.56
C GLN A 295 -2.85 -29.06 24.82
N ARG A 296 -2.96 -27.89 25.47
CA ARG A 296 -4.24 -27.21 25.69
C ARG A 296 -4.92 -26.84 24.37
N ARG A 297 -4.19 -26.27 23.41
CA ARG A 297 -4.72 -25.96 22.06
C ARG A 297 -5.30 -27.20 21.39
N ARG A 298 -4.59 -28.33 21.42
CA ARG A 298 -5.07 -29.60 20.88
C ARG A 298 -6.33 -30.09 21.58
N ARG A 299 -6.36 -30.08 22.92
CA ARG A 299 -7.54 -30.50 23.70
C ARG A 299 -8.76 -29.65 23.38
N VAL A 300 -8.62 -28.32 23.37
CA VAL A 300 -9.71 -27.41 23.02
C VAL A 300 -10.19 -27.68 21.59
N PHE A 301 -9.27 -27.82 20.63
CA PHE A 301 -9.64 -28.15 19.24
C PHE A 301 -10.37 -29.49 19.12
N SER A 302 -9.93 -30.54 19.83
CA SER A 302 -10.61 -31.84 19.83
C SER A 302 -12.03 -31.79 20.41
N VAL A 303 -12.33 -30.82 21.28
CA VAL A 303 -13.68 -30.61 21.82
C VAL A 303 -14.56 -29.82 20.84
N LEU A 304 -13.97 -28.89 20.10
CA LEU A 304 -14.68 -28.03 19.14
C LEU A 304 -14.98 -28.75 17.81
N LEU A 305 -14.02 -29.53 17.29
CA LEU A 305 -14.07 -30.16 15.98
C LEU A 305 -15.35 -31.00 15.75
N PRO A 306 -15.83 -31.83 16.69
CA PRO A 306 -17.06 -32.61 16.50
C PRO A 306 -18.34 -31.76 16.39
N GLN A 307 -18.30 -30.49 16.78
CA GLN A 307 -19.47 -29.59 16.73
C GLN A 307 -19.61 -28.87 15.39
N LEU A 308 -18.58 -28.91 14.53
CA LEU A 308 -18.56 -28.18 13.27
C LEU A 308 -19.58 -28.68 12.24
N PRO A 309 -19.79 -30.00 12.04
CA PRO A 309 -20.76 -30.47 11.06
C PRO A 309 -22.18 -29.95 11.34
N ALA A 310 -22.66 -30.09 12.57
CA ALA A 310 -23.99 -29.60 12.96
C ALA A 310 -24.12 -28.08 12.84
N PHE A 311 -23.04 -27.33 13.10
CA PHE A 311 -23.01 -25.89 12.89
C PHE A 311 -23.04 -25.51 11.40
N ALA A 312 -22.29 -26.22 10.56
CA ALA A 312 -22.26 -26.00 9.12
C ALA A 312 -23.62 -26.31 8.48
N GLU A 313 -24.28 -27.39 8.90
CA GLU A 313 -25.65 -27.72 8.48
C GLU A 313 -26.64 -26.61 8.84
N ALA A 314 -26.63 -26.15 10.09
CA ALA A 314 -27.51 -25.05 10.53
C ALA A 314 -27.23 -23.72 9.79
N LEU A 315 -25.95 -23.45 9.48
CA LEU A 315 -25.57 -22.27 8.70
C LEU A 315 -25.99 -22.41 7.22
N GLN A 316 -25.91 -23.61 6.64
CA GLN A 316 -26.39 -23.90 5.30
C GLN A 316 -27.91 -23.74 5.20
N GLU A 317 -28.67 -24.24 6.17
CA GLU A 317 -30.11 -24.00 6.27
C GLU A 317 -30.42 -22.51 6.37
N SER A 318 -29.67 -21.78 7.20
CA SER A 318 -29.80 -20.32 7.34
C SER A 318 -29.51 -19.61 6.02
N LEU A 319 -28.49 -20.05 5.26
CA LEU A 319 -28.12 -19.50 3.95
C LEU A 319 -29.23 -19.71 2.91
N GLN A 320 -29.88 -20.87 2.93
CA GLN A 320 -31.01 -21.16 2.05
C GLN A 320 -32.25 -20.32 2.41
N GLN A 321 -32.51 -20.12 3.70
CA GLN A 321 -33.60 -19.29 4.19
C GLN A 321 -33.37 -17.79 3.96
N ALA A 322 -32.10 -17.37 3.82
CA ALA A 322 -31.71 -15.96 3.75
C ALA A 322 -31.96 -15.24 2.44
N GLN A 323 -32.54 -15.92 1.44
CA GLN A 323 -32.82 -15.38 0.11
C GLN A 323 -33.96 -14.34 0.13
N GLY A 324 -33.75 -13.20 0.80
CA GLY A 324 -34.69 -12.07 0.81
C GLY A 324 -34.62 -11.12 2.01
N GLN A 325 -33.95 -11.46 3.12
CA GLN A 325 -33.93 -10.61 4.33
C GLN A 325 -32.54 -10.07 4.66
N GLN A 326 -32.41 -8.74 4.75
CA GLN A 326 -31.13 -8.08 5.04
C GLN A 326 -30.57 -8.43 6.43
N ALA A 327 -31.42 -8.64 7.44
CA ALA A 327 -31.00 -9.00 8.80
C ALA A 327 -30.25 -10.35 8.86
N GLN A 328 -30.51 -11.27 7.93
CA GLN A 328 -29.83 -12.56 7.85
C GLN A 328 -28.41 -12.43 7.28
N GLY A 329 -28.08 -11.35 6.56
CA GLY A 329 -26.74 -11.14 6.02
C GLY A 329 -25.65 -11.05 7.09
N GLN A 330 -25.92 -10.37 8.20
CA GLN A 330 -24.98 -10.26 9.32
C GLN A 330 -24.74 -11.61 9.99
N LEU A 331 -25.80 -12.41 10.19
CA LEU A 331 -25.72 -13.77 10.75
C LEU A 331 -24.86 -14.68 9.88
N LEU A 332 -25.02 -14.59 8.55
CA LEU A 332 -24.23 -15.37 7.60
C LEU A 332 -22.75 -14.96 7.60
N CYS A 333 -22.46 -13.65 7.63
CA CYS A 333 -21.07 -13.17 7.73
C CYS A 333 -20.40 -13.66 9.01
N ALA A 334 -21.11 -13.57 10.13
CA ALA A 334 -20.69 -14.07 11.43
C ALA A 334 -20.41 -15.59 11.38
N GLY A 335 -21.31 -16.37 10.78
CA GLY A 335 -21.14 -17.81 10.62
C GLY A 335 -19.95 -18.21 9.74
N LEU A 336 -19.78 -17.54 8.59
CA LEU A 336 -18.65 -17.77 7.68
C LEU A 336 -17.30 -17.44 8.34
N ALA A 337 -17.23 -16.37 9.15
CA ALA A 337 -16.03 -16.02 9.91
C ALA A 337 -15.61 -17.14 10.88
N VAL A 338 -16.59 -17.76 11.57
CA VAL A 338 -16.33 -18.89 12.49
C VAL A 338 -15.82 -20.11 11.73
N LEU A 339 -16.46 -20.48 10.61
CA LEU A 339 -15.99 -21.59 9.78
C LEU A 339 -14.59 -21.33 9.22
N GLY A 340 -14.29 -20.08 8.88
CA GLY A 340 -12.97 -19.71 8.39
C GLY A 340 -11.88 -19.91 9.42
N ALA A 341 -12.10 -19.41 10.63
CA ALA A 341 -11.20 -19.64 11.75
C ALA A 341 -11.08 -21.13 12.10
N ALA A 342 -12.19 -21.89 12.05
CA ALA A 342 -12.21 -23.32 12.32
C ALA A 342 -11.40 -24.12 11.30
N ALA A 343 -11.55 -23.83 10.01
CA ALA A 343 -10.78 -24.47 8.96
C ALA A 343 -9.29 -24.08 9.04
N GLN A 344 -8.96 -22.86 9.49
CA GLN A 344 -7.58 -22.47 9.81
C GLN A 344 -6.98 -23.28 10.96
N ALA A 345 -7.73 -23.48 12.03
CA ALA A 345 -7.31 -24.32 13.14
C ALA A 345 -7.11 -25.77 12.69
N ALA A 346 -8.01 -26.31 11.86
CA ALA A 346 -7.97 -27.65 11.31
C ALA A 346 -6.70 -27.90 10.48
N ASP A 347 -6.41 -27.04 9.49
CA ASP A 347 -5.19 -27.16 8.69
C ASP A 347 -3.92 -27.07 9.55
N SER A 348 -3.91 -26.15 10.52
CA SER A 348 -2.76 -25.97 11.39
C SER A 348 -2.51 -27.17 12.32
N GLN A 349 -3.55 -27.92 12.70
CA GLN A 349 -3.43 -29.07 13.61
C GLN A 349 -3.28 -30.40 12.88
N ALA A 350 -3.66 -30.49 11.60
CA ALA A 350 -3.66 -31.74 10.82
C ALA A 350 -2.33 -32.51 10.86
N CYS A 351 -1.18 -31.80 10.82
CA CYS A 351 0.16 -32.43 10.86
C CYS A 351 0.49 -33.12 12.19
N ASN A 352 -0.28 -32.83 13.24
CA ASN A 352 0.02 -33.15 14.63
C ASN A 352 -1.09 -33.97 15.31
N SER A 353 -2.13 -34.28 14.55
CA SER A 353 -3.35 -34.95 15.00
C SER A 353 -3.29 -36.45 14.75
N SER A 354 -4.14 -37.20 15.45
CA SER A 354 -4.37 -38.61 15.12
C SER A 354 -5.00 -38.74 13.71
N ALA A 355 -4.97 -39.93 13.11
CA ALA A 355 -5.57 -40.15 11.79
C ALA A 355 -7.07 -39.79 11.76
N THR A 356 -7.81 -40.11 12.82
CA THR A 356 -9.23 -39.79 12.95
C THR A 356 -9.48 -38.29 13.11
N GLU A 357 -8.65 -37.59 13.88
CA GLU A 357 -8.71 -36.14 14.01
C GLU A 357 -8.33 -35.44 12.70
N ALA A 358 -7.32 -35.92 11.98
CA ALA A 358 -6.91 -35.39 10.70
C ALA A 358 -7.99 -35.54 9.63
N GLU A 359 -8.70 -36.68 9.60
CA GLU A 359 -9.85 -36.90 8.73
C GLU A 359 -10.99 -35.92 9.05
N ALA A 360 -11.33 -35.76 10.33
CA ALA A 360 -12.34 -34.79 10.76
C ALA A 360 -11.92 -33.34 10.44
N ALA A 361 -10.64 -33.00 10.57
CA ALA A 361 -10.10 -31.70 10.17
C ALA A 361 -10.23 -31.48 8.65
N ALA A 362 -9.92 -32.49 7.84
CA ALA A 362 -10.05 -32.46 6.39
C ALA A 362 -11.52 -32.26 5.97
N GLN A 363 -12.44 -32.97 6.61
CA GLN A 363 -13.88 -32.79 6.42
C GLN A 363 -14.32 -31.37 6.79
N ALA A 364 -13.85 -30.82 7.92
CA ALA A 364 -14.18 -29.46 8.32
C ALA A 364 -13.68 -28.40 7.33
N VAL A 365 -12.45 -28.54 6.82
CA VAL A 365 -11.89 -27.66 5.77
C VAL A 365 -12.70 -27.77 4.49
N HIS A 366 -13.10 -28.98 4.11
CA HIS A 366 -13.95 -29.21 2.95
C HIS A 366 -15.34 -28.55 3.11
N PHE A 367 -16.03 -28.78 4.22
CA PHE A 367 -17.34 -28.16 4.48
C PHE A 367 -17.29 -26.63 4.51
N ALA A 368 -16.25 -26.05 5.12
CA ALA A 368 -16.07 -24.60 5.13
C ALA A 368 -15.90 -24.04 3.71
N ALA A 369 -15.11 -24.72 2.86
CA ALA A 369 -14.95 -24.34 1.46
C ALA A 369 -16.27 -24.48 0.68
N GLU A 370 -17.00 -25.58 0.84
CA GLU A 370 -18.30 -25.80 0.18
C GLU A 370 -19.33 -24.73 0.55
N LEU A 371 -19.43 -24.38 1.84
CA LEU A 371 -20.39 -23.39 2.28
C LEU A 371 -19.99 -21.97 1.85
N ALA A 372 -18.69 -21.65 1.81
CA ALA A 372 -18.22 -20.41 1.22
C ALA A 372 -18.51 -20.34 -0.29
N LEU A 373 -18.37 -21.45 -1.03
CA LEU A 373 -18.77 -21.54 -2.43
C LEU A 373 -20.27 -21.28 -2.62
N ALA A 374 -21.12 -21.85 -1.76
CA ALA A 374 -22.55 -21.57 -1.76
C ALA A 374 -22.84 -20.09 -1.44
N ALA A 375 -22.13 -19.52 -0.46
CA ALA A 375 -22.28 -18.12 -0.05
C ALA A 375 -21.84 -17.11 -1.12
N LEU A 376 -20.94 -17.48 -2.05
CA LEU A 376 -20.59 -16.63 -3.21
C LEU A 376 -21.79 -16.32 -4.09
N GLN A 377 -22.79 -17.20 -4.13
CA GLN A 377 -24.02 -17.02 -4.91
C GLN A 377 -25.07 -16.18 -4.18
N HIS A 378 -24.80 -15.77 -2.93
CA HIS A 378 -25.74 -14.97 -2.16
C HIS A 378 -25.88 -13.55 -2.74
N PRO A 379 -27.10 -12.98 -2.81
CA PRO A 379 -27.30 -11.65 -3.40
C PRO A 379 -26.69 -10.52 -2.56
N ALA A 380 -26.65 -10.65 -1.22
CA ALA A 380 -26.08 -9.63 -0.35
C ALA A 380 -24.55 -9.55 -0.48
N HIS A 381 -24.05 -8.34 -0.74
CA HIS A 381 -22.64 -8.07 -1.00
C HIS A 381 -21.73 -8.45 0.17
N ASP A 382 -22.10 -8.11 1.40
CA ASP A 382 -21.29 -8.38 2.60
C ASP A 382 -21.04 -9.87 2.80
N VAL A 383 -22.04 -10.71 2.48
CA VAL A 383 -21.92 -12.18 2.54
C VAL A 383 -20.93 -12.68 1.48
N THR A 384 -20.99 -12.13 0.26
CA THR A 384 -20.00 -12.44 -0.78
C THR A 384 -18.59 -12.05 -0.34
N LEU A 385 -18.40 -10.85 0.23
CA LEU A 385 -17.09 -10.39 0.70
C LEU A 385 -16.54 -11.27 1.84
N ALA A 386 -17.39 -11.66 2.80
CA ALA A 386 -17.01 -12.58 3.87
C ALA A 386 -16.59 -13.96 3.32
N ALA A 387 -17.30 -14.47 2.32
CA ALA A 387 -16.94 -15.73 1.65
C ALA A 387 -15.61 -15.61 0.89
N LEU A 388 -15.38 -14.51 0.16
CA LEU A 388 -14.13 -14.27 -0.56
C LEU A 388 -12.94 -14.17 0.39
N GLN A 389 -13.06 -13.42 1.49
CA GLN A 389 -12.00 -13.32 2.49
C GLN A 389 -11.60 -14.69 3.02
N HIS A 390 -12.58 -15.55 3.33
CA HIS A 390 -12.31 -16.92 3.77
C HIS A 390 -11.56 -17.72 2.69
N LEU A 391 -12.03 -17.66 1.45
CA LEU A 391 -11.45 -18.40 0.33
C LEU A 391 -10.04 -17.92 0.01
N ASP A 392 -9.75 -16.63 0.07
CA ASP A 392 -8.39 -16.08 -0.12
C ASP A 392 -7.40 -16.66 0.91
N GLU A 393 -7.78 -16.67 2.19
CA GLU A 393 -6.96 -17.25 3.25
C GLU A 393 -6.74 -18.77 3.07
N GLN A 394 -7.70 -19.47 2.46
CA GLN A 394 -7.56 -20.89 2.12
C GLN A 394 -6.66 -21.12 0.91
N ILE A 395 -6.82 -20.33 -0.15
CA ILE A 395 -5.98 -20.36 -1.35
C ILE A 395 -4.51 -20.14 -0.98
N GLU A 396 -4.20 -19.12 -0.17
CA GLU A 396 -2.83 -18.86 0.28
C GLU A 396 -2.20 -20.08 0.99
N ARG A 397 -3.00 -20.77 1.83
CA ARG A 397 -2.54 -21.99 2.52
C ARG A 397 -2.32 -23.14 1.56
N TRP A 398 -3.23 -23.34 0.62
CA TRP A 398 -3.12 -24.37 -0.42
C TRP A 398 -1.90 -24.15 -1.32
N GLN A 399 -1.58 -22.89 -1.65
CA GLN A 399 -0.37 -22.54 -2.38
C GLN A 399 0.89 -22.84 -1.55
N ALA A 400 0.91 -22.44 -0.27
CA ALA A 400 2.04 -22.73 0.62
C ALA A 400 2.28 -24.24 0.79
N ALA A 401 1.20 -25.02 0.93
CA ALA A 401 1.26 -26.48 0.99
C ALA A 401 1.79 -27.08 -0.32
N ALA A 402 1.32 -26.61 -1.49
CA ALA A 402 1.80 -27.07 -2.79
C ALA A 402 3.30 -26.78 -3.00
N VAL A 403 3.78 -25.60 -2.58
CA VAL A 403 5.21 -25.25 -2.65
C VAL A 403 6.05 -26.13 -1.73
N ALA A 404 5.58 -26.40 -0.50
CA ALA A 404 6.26 -27.31 0.42
C ALA A 404 6.32 -28.74 -0.14
N GLU A 405 5.21 -29.25 -0.72
CA GLU A 405 5.14 -30.55 -1.39
C GLU A 405 6.14 -30.64 -2.57
N GLN A 406 6.20 -29.62 -3.43
CA GLN A 406 7.17 -29.56 -4.53
C GLN A 406 8.63 -29.51 -4.05
N GLN A 407 8.91 -28.82 -2.94
CA GLN A 407 10.25 -28.77 -2.35
C GLN A 407 10.67 -30.12 -1.77
N HIS A 408 9.75 -30.82 -1.08
CA HIS A 408 10.00 -32.17 -0.58
C HIS A 408 10.25 -33.17 -1.72
N GLN A 409 9.45 -33.13 -2.79
CA GLN A 409 9.66 -33.96 -3.98
C GLN A 409 11.03 -33.71 -4.62
N LYS A 410 11.47 -32.45 -4.73
CA LYS A 410 12.80 -32.10 -5.27
C LYS A 410 13.96 -32.56 -4.38
N GLN A 411 13.72 -32.73 -3.08
CA GLN A 411 14.75 -33.16 -2.13
C GLN A 411 14.89 -34.69 -2.03
N GLY A 412 14.05 -35.47 -2.74
CA GLY A 412 14.11 -36.94 -2.72
C GLY A 412 13.86 -37.56 -1.34
N ALA A 413 13.32 -36.80 -0.39
CA ALA A 413 12.99 -37.30 0.94
C ALA A 413 11.75 -38.20 0.83
N GLU A 414 11.82 -39.38 1.47
CA GLU A 414 10.66 -40.27 1.60
C GLU A 414 9.47 -39.49 2.15
N SER A 415 8.31 -39.69 1.51
CA SER A 415 7.10 -38.89 1.71
C SER A 415 6.63 -38.92 3.16
N SER A 416 7.00 -37.91 3.94
CA SER A 416 6.34 -37.64 5.21
C SER A 416 4.89 -37.25 4.94
N PRO A 417 3.92 -37.67 5.79
CA PRO A 417 2.51 -37.34 5.63
C PRO A 417 2.33 -35.81 5.47
N GLY A 418 1.54 -35.42 4.48
CA GLY A 418 1.48 -34.06 3.92
C GLY A 418 1.10 -32.96 4.91
N HIS A 419 1.56 -31.75 4.64
CA HIS A 419 1.42 -30.56 5.51
C HIS A 419 0.02 -29.90 5.47
N SER A 420 -0.98 -30.53 4.86
CA SER A 420 -2.32 -29.98 4.60
C SER A 420 -3.37 -31.01 4.96
N ALA A 421 -4.48 -30.59 5.59
CA ALA A 421 -5.59 -31.48 5.90
C ALA A 421 -6.25 -32.03 4.63
N CYS A 422 -6.36 -31.21 3.58
CA CYS A 422 -6.97 -31.59 2.31
C CYS A 422 -5.94 -32.26 1.36
N ALA A 423 -6.31 -33.41 0.78
CA ALA A 423 -5.51 -34.14 -0.18
C ALA A 423 -5.36 -33.37 -1.52
N PRO A 424 -4.24 -33.50 -2.26
CA PRO A 424 -3.99 -32.74 -3.49
C PRO A 424 -5.11 -32.83 -4.55
N LEU A 425 -5.67 -34.03 -4.77
CA LEU A 425 -6.76 -34.23 -5.74
C LEU A 425 -8.05 -33.53 -5.29
N GLN A 426 -8.39 -33.59 -4.01
CA GLN A 426 -9.57 -32.92 -3.45
C GLN A 426 -9.39 -31.40 -3.52
N ARG A 427 -8.20 -30.90 -3.22
CA ARG A 427 -7.81 -29.48 -3.37
C ARG A 427 -7.98 -29.00 -4.82
N GLN A 428 -7.50 -29.78 -5.79
CA GLN A 428 -7.65 -29.44 -7.21
C GLN A 428 -9.12 -29.40 -7.65
N ALA A 429 -9.94 -30.36 -7.19
CA ALA A 429 -11.37 -30.38 -7.47
C ALA A 429 -12.10 -29.16 -6.87
N LEU A 430 -11.78 -28.80 -5.62
CA LEU A 430 -12.31 -27.61 -4.96
C LEU A 430 -11.90 -26.32 -5.68
N LEU A 431 -10.63 -26.20 -6.09
CA LEU A 431 -10.13 -25.05 -6.86
C LEU A 431 -10.83 -24.91 -8.22
N GLY A 432 -11.08 -26.03 -8.92
CA GLY A 432 -11.85 -26.02 -10.17
C GLY A 432 -13.28 -25.53 -9.97
N ARG A 433 -13.98 -26.04 -8.95
CA ARG A 433 -15.33 -25.59 -8.58
C ARG A 433 -15.36 -24.13 -8.16
N LEU A 434 -14.35 -23.70 -7.40
CA LEU A 434 -14.17 -22.31 -7.01
C LEU A 434 -14.00 -21.39 -8.21
N CYS A 435 -13.11 -21.72 -9.14
CA CYS A 435 -12.95 -20.94 -10.36
C CYS A 435 -14.27 -20.81 -11.12
N GLY A 436 -15.06 -21.90 -11.23
CA GLY A 436 -16.40 -21.87 -11.82
C GLY A 436 -17.38 -20.94 -11.09
N ALA A 437 -17.45 -21.03 -9.76
CA ALA A 437 -18.32 -20.17 -8.94
C ALA A 437 -17.93 -18.69 -9.02
N LEU A 438 -16.63 -18.39 -8.98
CA LEU A 438 -16.10 -17.02 -9.13
C LEU A 438 -16.42 -16.47 -10.53
N LEU A 439 -16.29 -17.27 -11.59
CA LEU A 439 -16.70 -16.87 -12.95
C LEU A 439 -18.19 -16.52 -13.02
N GLN A 440 -19.05 -17.35 -12.44
CA GLN A 440 -20.48 -17.06 -12.37
C GLN A 440 -20.75 -15.76 -11.62
N ARG A 441 -20.02 -15.50 -10.52
CA ARG A 441 -20.20 -14.28 -9.72
C ARG A 441 -19.61 -13.02 -10.38
N MET A 442 -18.56 -13.14 -11.18
CA MET A 442 -18.01 -12.04 -11.98
C MET A 442 -18.89 -11.66 -13.17
N ALA A 443 -19.76 -12.58 -13.63
CA ALA A 443 -20.63 -12.35 -14.77
C ALA A 443 -21.55 -11.15 -14.51
N LEU A 444 -21.70 -10.30 -15.52
CA LEU A 444 -22.58 -9.14 -15.42
C LEU A 444 -24.04 -9.60 -15.28
N PRO A 445 -24.83 -9.00 -14.36
CA PRO A 445 -26.23 -9.35 -14.20
C PRO A 445 -27.00 -9.18 -15.52
N ALA A 446 -27.91 -10.13 -15.83
CA ALA A 446 -28.76 -10.03 -17.02
C ALA A 446 -29.66 -8.78 -16.99
N CYS A 447 -29.99 -8.28 -15.80
CA CYS A 447 -30.77 -7.07 -15.57
C CYS A 447 -29.95 -5.77 -15.57
N LEU A 448 -28.65 -5.82 -15.89
CA LEU A 448 -27.81 -4.62 -15.95
C LEU A 448 -28.38 -3.64 -16.97
N PRO A 449 -28.69 -2.37 -16.60
CA PRO A 449 -29.21 -1.39 -17.53
C PRO A 449 -28.26 -1.20 -18.71
N LEU A 450 -28.79 -1.07 -19.93
CA LEU A 450 -27.97 -0.91 -21.14
C LEU A 450 -27.04 0.31 -21.04
N ALA A 451 -27.47 1.37 -20.35
CA ALA A 451 -26.67 2.56 -20.08
C ALA A 451 -25.41 2.29 -19.23
N CYS A 452 -25.38 1.20 -18.46
CA CYS A 452 -24.22 0.75 -17.69
C CYS A 452 -23.35 -0.24 -18.46
N ALA A 453 -23.84 -0.80 -19.57
CA ALA A 453 -23.12 -1.74 -20.43
C ALA A 453 -22.21 -1.02 -21.45
N THR A 454 -21.56 0.07 -21.02
CA THR A 454 -20.58 0.80 -21.82
C THR A 454 -19.27 0.02 -21.89
N ALA A 455 -18.35 0.46 -22.75
CA ALA A 455 -17.01 -0.12 -22.79
C ALA A 455 -16.19 0.09 -21.49
N ASP A 456 -16.47 1.14 -20.71
CA ASP A 456 -15.69 1.48 -19.52
C ASP A 456 -16.18 0.71 -18.28
N ALA A 457 -15.29 -0.01 -17.61
CA ALA A 457 -15.63 -0.72 -16.37
C ALA A 457 -16.05 0.24 -15.24
N ARG A 458 -15.65 1.51 -15.30
CA ARG A 458 -15.98 2.54 -14.30
C ARG A 458 -17.43 3.02 -14.33
N ASP A 459 -18.19 2.67 -15.38
CA ASP A 459 -19.61 3.00 -15.46
C ASP A 459 -20.53 1.93 -14.89
N LEU A 460 -19.98 0.76 -14.55
CA LEU A 460 -20.74 -0.26 -13.84
C LEU A 460 -21.18 0.32 -12.48
N PRO A 461 -22.31 -0.13 -11.90
CA PRO A 461 -22.66 0.24 -10.54
C PRO A 461 -21.51 -0.04 -9.57
N SER A 462 -21.27 0.83 -8.59
CA SER A 462 -20.13 0.70 -7.65
C SER A 462 -20.11 -0.66 -6.95
N SER A 463 -21.28 -1.22 -6.61
CA SER A 463 -21.42 -2.56 -6.07
C SER A 463 -20.94 -3.66 -7.02
N VAL A 464 -21.25 -3.55 -8.32
CA VAL A 464 -20.79 -4.50 -9.35
C VAL A 464 -19.28 -4.38 -9.58
N GLN A 465 -18.75 -3.16 -9.61
CA GLN A 465 -17.30 -2.93 -9.72
C GLN A 465 -16.54 -3.55 -8.55
N LEU A 466 -17.02 -3.30 -7.32
CA LEU A 466 -16.42 -3.82 -6.11
C LEU A 466 -16.45 -5.34 -6.10
N VAL A 467 -17.59 -5.97 -6.40
CA VAL A 467 -17.69 -7.44 -6.53
C VAL A 467 -16.72 -7.95 -7.59
N ARG A 468 -16.72 -7.42 -8.81
CA ARG A 468 -15.81 -7.90 -9.87
C ARG A 468 -14.34 -7.74 -9.52
N ARG A 469 -13.98 -6.67 -8.80
CA ARG A 469 -12.60 -6.46 -8.34
C ARG A 469 -12.19 -7.51 -7.33
N GLU A 470 -12.94 -7.65 -6.23
CA GLU A 470 -12.59 -8.58 -5.15
C GLU A 470 -12.69 -10.04 -5.62
N VAL A 471 -13.75 -10.41 -6.36
CA VAL A 471 -13.88 -11.76 -6.96
C VAL A 471 -12.77 -12.01 -7.98
N GLY A 472 -12.39 -11.00 -8.78
CA GLY A 472 -11.31 -11.09 -9.74
C GLY A 472 -9.93 -11.26 -9.07
N ASP A 473 -9.73 -10.70 -7.88
CA ASP A 473 -8.51 -10.85 -7.10
C ASP A 473 -8.41 -12.28 -6.53
N THR A 474 -9.49 -12.78 -5.91
CA THR A 474 -9.60 -14.19 -5.46
C THR A 474 -9.45 -15.17 -6.62
N PHE A 475 -10.04 -14.88 -7.78
CA PHE A 475 -9.92 -15.71 -8.98
C PHE A 475 -8.46 -15.86 -9.42
N ARG A 476 -7.68 -14.77 -9.39
CA ARG A 476 -6.24 -14.84 -9.72
C ARG A 476 -5.48 -15.70 -8.72
N GLY A 477 -5.79 -15.62 -7.43
CA GLY A 477 -5.23 -16.51 -6.42
C GLY A 477 -5.57 -17.98 -6.68
N ALA A 478 -6.83 -18.27 -6.99
CA ALA A 478 -7.31 -19.62 -7.28
C ALA A 478 -6.64 -20.20 -8.55
N VAL A 479 -6.49 -19.38 -9.60
CA VAL A 479 -5.79 -19.77 -10.83
C VAL A 479 -4.30 -20.05 -10.58
N ASP A 480 -3.62 -19.23 -9.78
CA ASP A 480 -2.23 -19.48 -9.40
C ASP A 480 -2.08 -20.81 -8.65
N ALA A 481 -3.06 -21.15 -7.80
CA ALA A 481 -3.08 -22.42 -7.07
C ALA A 481 -3.43 -23.63 -7.94
N LEU A 482 -4.34 -23.45 -8.91
CA LEU A 482 -4.76 -24.49 -9.86
C LEU A 482 -3.68 -24.79 -10.91
N GLY A 483 -2.98 -23.75 -11.35
CA GLY A 483 -2.06 -23.78 -12.48
C GLY A 483 -2.57 -22.93 -13.63
N PRO A 484 -1.85 -21.88 -14.05
CA PRO A 484 -2.37 -20.90 -15.00
C PRO A 484 -2.55 -21.47 -16.42
N GLN A 485 -1.79 -22.50 -16.82
CA GLN A 485 -1.98 -23.17 -18.11
C GLN A 485 -3.32 -23.92 -18.15
N GLN A 486 -3.59 -24.75 -17.15
CA GLN A 486 -4.86 -25.47 -17.03
C GLN A 486 -6.04 -24.50 -17.02
N ALA A 487 -5.94 -23.41 -16.26
CA ALA A 487 -6.98 -22.38 -16.21
C ALA A 487 -7.22 -21.72 -17.57
N ARG A 488 -6.17 -21.36 -18.34
CA ARG A 488 -6.32 -20.78 -19.68
C ARG A 488 -7.03 -21.72 -20.63
N GLN A 489 -6.65 -22.98 -20.68
CA GLN A 489 -7.26 -23.97 -21.58
C GLN A 489 -8.75 -24.13 -21.30
N GLN A 490 -9.12 -24.24 -20.02
CA GLN A 490 -10.53 -24.30 -19.60
C GLN A 490 -11.29 -23.03 -19.95
N LEU A 491 -10.72 -21.85 -19.67
CA LEU A 491 -11.34 -20.57 -20.00
C LEU A 491 -11.50 -20.35 -21.51
N LEU A 492 -10.54 -20.80 -22.32
CA LEU A 492 -10.60 -20.72 -23.78
C LEU A 492 -11.69 -21.64 -24.34
N GLN A 493 -11.86 -22.83 -23.78
CA GLN A 493 -12.96 -23.72 -24.10
C GLN A 493 -14.31 -23.05 -23.78
N LEU A 494 -14.48 -22.55 -22.56
CA LEU A 494 -15.70 -21.85 -22.13
C LEU A 494 -15.99 -20.60 -22.96
N ALA A 495 -14.95 -19.83 -23.32
CA ALA A 495 -15.08 -18.67 -24.19
C ALA A 495 -15.52 -19.06 -25.61
N GLY A 496 -15.01 -20.19 -26.14
CA GLY A 496 -15.43 -20.73 -27.42
C GLY A 496 -16.89 -21.18 -27.43
N GLU A 497 -17.32 -21.88 -26.38
CA GLU A 497 -18.72 -22.30 -26.18
C GLU A 497 -19.66 -21.08 -26.05
N ALA A 498 -19.27 -20.09 -25.22
CA ALA A 498 -20.02 -18.84 -25.07
C ALA A 498 -20.10 -18.04 -26.37
N LEU A 499 -19.02 -18.02 -27.17
CA LEU A 499 -19.00 -17.38 -28.49
C LEU A 499 -19.95 -18.08 -29.46
N ALA A 500 -19.97 -19.40 -29.47
CA ALA A 500 -20.88 -20.18 -30.32
C ALA A 500 -22.35 -19.91 -29.93
N ALA A 501 -22.66 -19.91 -28.63
CA ALA A 501 -24.00 -19.60 -28.13
C ALA A 501 -24.44 -18.17 -28.47
N TRP A 502 -23.57 -17.17 -28.29
CA TRP A 502 -23.86 -15.79 -28.64
C TRP A 502 -24.12 -15.60 -30.14
N ARG A 503 -23.35 -16.27 -31.00
CA ARG A 503 -23.57 -16.27 -32.46
C ARG A 503 -24.88 -16.96 -32.84
N ALA A 504 -25.19 -18.10 -32.23
CA ALA A 504 -26.45 -18.81 -32.46
C ALA A 504 -27.67 -17.94 -32.07
N ALA A 505 -27.54 -17.08 -31.05
CA ALA A 505 -28.55 -16.11 -30.65
C ALA A 505 -28.61 -14.85 -31.55
N GLY A 506 -27.91 -14.83 -32.70
CA GLY A 506 -27.90 -13.70 -33.63
C GLY A 506 -27.14 -12.48 -33.11
N GLY A 507 -26.22 -12.66 -32.16
CA GLY A 507 -25.47 -11.56 -31.54
C GLY A 507 -26.27 -10.74 -30.51
N GLY A 508 -27.55 -11.06 -30.30
CA GLY A 508 -28.43 -10.40 -29.32
C GLY A 508 -28.62 -11.21 -28.03
N GLY A 509 -29.24 -10.57 -27.02
CA GLY A 509 -29.67 -11.23 -25.77
C GLY A 509 -28.59 -11.36 -24.68
N ALA A 510 -28.91 -12.07 -23.59
CA ALA A 510 -28.07 -12.15 -22.39
C ALA A 510 -26.84 -13.09 -22.53
N HIS A 511 -26.51 -13.55 -23.74
CA HIS A 511 -25.40 -14.46 -23.99
C HIS A 511 -24.05 -13.75 -24.05
N TRP A 512 -24.02 -12.45 -24.38
CA TRP A 512 -22.76 -11.70 -24.46
C TRP A 512 -22.10 -11.53 -23.08
N GLN A 513 -22.87 -11.48 -21.98
CA GLN A 513 -22.34 -11.35 -20.61
C GLN A 513 -21.46 -12.56 -20.22
N HIS A 514 -21.83 -13.75 -20.67
CA HIS A 514 -21.05 -14.96 -20.41
C HIS A 514 -19.72 -14.93 -21.16
N LEU A 515 -19.76 -14.55 -22.44
CA LEU A 515 -18.56 -14.36 -23.25
C LEU A 515 -17.67 -13.24 -22.67
N GLU A 516 -18.26 -12.11 -22.26
CA GLU A 516 -17.54 -11.00 -21.63
C GLU A 516 -16.85 -11.43 -20.34
N CYS A 517 -17.53 -12.20 -19.49
CA CYS A 517 -16.95 -12.74 -18.27
C CYS A 517 -15.73 -13.64 -18.56
N CYS A 518 -15.84 -14.53 -19.55
CA CYS A 518 -14.73 -15.39 -19.96
C CYS A 518 -13.54 -14.56 -20.46
N LEU A 519 -13.77 -13.55 -21.30
CA LEU A 519 -12.70 -12.67 -21.79
C LEU A 519 -12.07 -11.82 -20.68
N PHE A 520 -12.88 -11.36 -19.73
CA PHE A 520 -12.39 -10.66 -18.54
C PHE A 520 -11.50 -11.56 -17.70
N ALA A 521 -11.93 -12.78 -17.41
CA ALA A 521 -11.14 -13.77 -16.67
C ALA A 521 -9.85 -14.14 -17.39
N LEU A 522 -9.90 -14.36 -18.71
CA LEU A 522 -8.72 -14.57 -19.53
C LEU A 522 -7.72 -13.40 -19.40
N ASN A 523 -8.20 -12.16 -19.46
CA ASN A 523 -7.35 -10.98 -19.27
C ASN A 523 -6.70 -10.96 -17.87
N LEU A 524 -7.40 -11.41 -16.81
CA LEU A 524 -6.81 -11.53 -15.47
C LEU A 524 -5.66 -12.54 -15.41
N VAL A 525 -5.74 -13.64 -16.17
CA VAL A 525 -4.69 -14.66 -16.22
C VAL A 525 -3.49 -14.18 -17.03
N TRP A 526 -3.69 -13.61 -18.22
CA TRP A 526 -2.59 -13.12 -19.07
C TRP A 526 -1.84 -11.92 -18.48
N ALA A 527 -2.53 -10.99 -17.80
CA ALA A 527 -1.89 -9.81 -17.24
C ALA A 527 -0.79 -10.09 -16.21
N ARG A 528 -0.74 -11.30 -15.61
CA ARG A 528 0.30 -11.70 -14.63
C ARG A 528 1.50 -12.42 -15.27
N GLN A 529 1.34 -12.98 -16.47
CA GLN A 529 2.35 -13.83 -17.10
C GLN A 529 3.25 -13.01 -18.03
N ARG A 530 4.33 -12.46 -17.47
CA ARG A 530 5.44 -11.86 -18.26
C ARG A 530 6.61 -12.82 -18.49
N SER A 531 6.39 -14.13 -18.30
CA SER A 531 7.46 -15.13 -18.28
C SER A 531 7.83 -15.63 -19.66
N THR A 532 9.11 -15.95 -19.82
CA THR A 532 9.81 -16.49 -21.01
C THR A 532 9.34 -17.85 -21.53
N GLN A 533 8.22 -18.40 -21.03
CA GLN A 533 7.58 -19.60 -21.61
C GLN A 533 6.70 -19.19 -22.80
N GLU A 534 7.27 -18.43 -23.73
CA GLU A 534 6.54 -17.78 -24.82
C GLU A 534 6.10 -18.79 -25.90
N GLU A 535 6.88 -19.85 -26.11
CA GLU A 535 6.65 -20.82 -27.19
C GLU A 535 5.45 -21.76 -26.90
N GLU A 536 5.23 -22.18 -25.65
CA GLU A 536 4.18 -23.15 -25.31
C GLU A 536 2.76 -22.54 -25.36
N ALA A 537 2.62 -21.21 -25.38
CA ALA A 537 1.34 -20.51 -25.33
C ALA A 537 0.80 -20.05 -26.70
N ALA A 538 1.57 -20.19 -27.79
CA ALA A 538 1.17 -19.71 -29.11
C ALA A 538 -0.22 -20.18 -29.60
N PRO A 539 -0.62 -21.46 -29.48
CA PRO A 539 -1.96 -21.89 -29.92
C PRO A 539 -3.09 -21.28 -29.06
N GLU A 540 -2.86 -21.15 -27.75
CA GLU A 540 -3.81 -20.55 -26.80
C GLU A 540 -4.02 -19.06 -27.11
N VAL A 541 -2.94 -18.32 -27.41
CA VAL A 541 -2.99 -16.90 -27.78
C VAL A 541 -3.68 -16.71 -29.13
N ARG A 542 -3.43 -17.59 -30.11
CA ARG A 542 -4.13 -17.56 -31.41
C ARG A 542 -5.64 -17.77 -31.24
N GLN A 543 -6.04 -18.73 -30.41
CA GLN A 543 -7.45 -18.97 -30.10
C GLN A 543 -8.07 -17.76 -29.38
N ALA A 544 -7.40 -17.21 -28.38
CA ALA A 544 -7.85 -16.02 -27.65
C ALA A 544 -8.03 -14.81 -28.58
N ALA A 545 -7.06 -14.56 -29.46
CA ALA A 545 -7.09 -13.50 -30.44
C ALA A 545 -8.25 -13.66 -31.43
N GLY A 546 -8.54 -14.89 -31.86
CA GLY A 546 -9.70 -15.20 -32.71
C GLY A 546 -11.05 -14.95 -32.01
N ILE A 547 -11.17 -15.33 -30.74
CA ILE A 547 -12.39 -15.05 -29.95
C ILE A 547 -12.53 -13.54 -29.71
N ALA A 548 -11.44 -12.84 -29.38
CA ALA A 548 -11.45 -11.40 -29.22
C ALA A 548 -11.86 -10.69 -30.52
N ALA A 549 -11.32 -11.09 -31.68
CA ALA A 549 -11.71 -10.55 -32.98
C ALA A 549 -13.22 -10.68 -33.22
N ALA A 550 -13.78 -11.85 -32.92
CA ALA A 550 -15.22 -12.09 -33.05
C ALA A 550 -16.04 -11.21 -32.09
N ALA A 551 -15.54 -10.99 -30.89
CA ALA A 551 -16.16 -10.11 -29.88
C ALA A 551 -16.05 -8.61 -30.21
N LEU A 552 -15.32 -8.21 -31.25
CA LEU A 552 -15.26 -6.81 -31.73
C LEU A 552 -16.30 -6.49 -32.82
N SER A 553 -17.00 -7.48 -33.40
CA SER A 553 -17.79 -7.27 -34.62
C SER A 553 -19.10 -8.08 -34.69
N PRO A 554 -20.28 -7.43 -34.80
CA PRO A 554 -20.77 -6.26 -34.07
C PRO A 554 -21.22 -6.68 -32.66
N ALA A 555 -20.56 -6.16 -31.63
CA ALA A 555 -20.78 -6.58 -30.25
C ALA A 555 -21.34 -5.46 -29.38
N ALA A 556 -21.92 -5.83 -28.23
CA ALA A 556 -22.21 -4.89 -27.16
C ALA A 556 -20.92 -4.14 -26.77
N SER A 557 -21.01 -2.82 -26.55
CA SER A 557 -19.84 -1.96 -26.25
C SER A 557 -19.00 -2.50 -25.10
N LYS A 558 -19.64 -3.05 -24.06
CA LYS A 558 -18.94 -3.69 -22.94
C LYS A 558 -18.11 -4.90 -23.35
N LEU A 559 -18.68 -5.80 -24.15
CA LEU A 559 -17.99 -6.99 -24.66
C LEU A 559 -16.77 -6.58 -25.52
N ALA A 560 -16.96 -5.62 -26.42
CA ALA A 560 -15.86 -5.09 -27.24
C ALA A 560 -14.77 -4.42 -26.39
N GLY A 561 -15.15 -3.63 -25.38
CA GLY A 561 -14.21 -3.02 -24.45
C GLY A 561 -13.35 -4.03 -23.67
N THR A 562 -13.96 -5.13 -23.22
CA THR A 562 -13.26 -6.23 -22.54
C THR A 562 -12.34 -6.98 -23.52
N ALA A 563 -12.78 -7.22 -24.75
CA ALA A 563 -11.96 -7.83 -25.79
C ALA A 563 -10.71 -6.98 -26.14
N LEU A 564 -10.87 -5.65 -26.24
CA LEU A 564 -9.74 -4.72 -26.43
C LEU A 564 -8.76 -4.74 -25.26
N THR A 565 -9.26 -4.86 -24.03
CA THR A 565 -8.42 -4.95 -22.84
C THR A 565 -7.59 -6.23 -22.86
N LEU A 566 -8.21 -7.37 -23.21
CA LEU A 566 -7.54 -8.66 -23.40
C LEU A 566 -6.47 -8.60 -24.49
N LEU A 567 -6.78 -8.04 -25.67
CA LEU A 567 -5.82 -7.87 -26.76
C LEU A 567 -4.59 -7.06 -26.34
N GLY A 568 -4.79 -5.93 -25.65
CA GLY A 568 -3.68 -5.16 -25.09
C GLY A 568 -2.90 -5.91 -24.00
N GLY A 569 -3.54 -6.83 -23.27
CA GLY A 569 -2.89 -7.69 -22.28
C GLY A 569 -2.04 -8.81 -22.90
N MET A 570 -2.30 -9.18 -24.16
CA MET A 570 -1.55 -10.21 -24.91
C MET A 570 -0.42 -9.62 -25.78
N ALA A 571 -0.07 -8.33 -25.63
CA ALA A 571 0.87 -7.64 -26.52
C ALA A 571 2.26 -8.31 -26.58
N GLU A 572 2.73 -8.89 -25.48
CA GLU A 572 4.04 -9.57 -25.42
C GLU A 572 4.05 -10.92 -26.18
N GLN A 573 2.90 -11.58 -26.32
CA GLN A 573 2.79 -12.91 -26.93
C GLN A 573 2.40 -12.88 -28.42
N LEU A 574 1.81 -11.78 -28.90
CA LEU A 574 1.42 -11.62 -30.31
C LEU A 574 2.59 -11.73 -31.32
N PRO A 575 3.83 -11.27 -31.03
CA PRO A 575 4.95 -11.42 -31.97
C PRO A 575 5.24 -12.88 -32.34
N VAL A 576 5.17 -13.80 -31.37
CA VAL A 576 5.44 -15.24 -31.61
C VAL A 576 4.39 -15.84 -32.53
N VAL A 577 3.11 -15.54 -32.29
CA VAL A 577 1.99 -16.03 -33.12
C VAL A 577 2.15 -15.57 -34.58
N GLU A 578 2.53 -14.32 -34.79
CA GLU A 578 2.72 -13.75 -36.12
C GLU A 578 3.96 -14.34 -36.82
N GLN A 579 5.03 -14.63 -36.08
CA GLN A 579 6.23 -15.30 -36.61
C GLN A 579 5.96 -16.75 -37.04
N GLU A 580 5.28 -17.54 -36.20
CA GLU A 580 4.89 -18.92 -36.55
C GLU A 580 4.01 -18.94 -37.80
N GLN A 581 3.06 -17.98 -37.89
CA GLN A 581 2.19 -17.90 -39.04
C GLN A 581 2.93 -17.48 -40.32
N GLN A 582 3.97 -16.67 -40.21
CA GLN A 582 4.84 -16.38 -41.36
C GLN A 582 5.54 -17.63 -41.85
N GLN A 583 6.10 -18.41 -40.94
CA GLN A 583 6.76 -19.66 -41.27
C GLN A 583 5.77 -20.63 -41.93
N ALA A 584 4.54 -20.72 -41.41
CA ALA A 584 3.47 -21.53 -42.01
C ALA A 584 3.03 -20.98 -43.38
N ALA A 585 2.89 -19.67 -43.55
CA ALA A 585 2.48 -19.04 -44.82
C ALA A 585 3.56 -19.12 -45.91
N GLN A 586 4.84 -19.21 -45.53
CA GLN A 586 5.92 -19.52 -46.47
C GLN A 586 5.83 -20.97 -47.00
N GLN A 587 5.16 -21.85 -46.26
CA GLN A 587 4.99 -23.27 -46.61
C GLN A 587 3.62 -23.57 -47.26
N ALA A 588 2.59 -22.74 -47.04
CA ALA A 588 1.23 -22.94 -47.52
C ALA A 588 0.81 -21.93 -48.61
N ALA A 589 -0.18 -22.27 -49.44
CA ALA A 589 -0.65 -21.43 -50.54
C ALA A 589 -1.22 -20.05 -50.07
N PRO A 590 -1.13 -18.98 -50.90
CA PRO A 590 -1.11 -17.57 -50.43
C PRO A 590 -2.42 -16.92 -49.93
N GLN A 591 -3.45 -17.68 -49.53
CA GLN A 591 -4.82 -17.12 -49.45
C GLN A 591 -5.37 -16.75 -48.06
N GLN A 592 -4.66 -17.01 -46.96
CA GLN A 592 -5.17 -16.65 -45.62
C GLN A 592 -4.54 -15.36 -45.10
N GLN A 593 -5.36 -14.31 -44.97
CA GLN A 593 -4.98 -13.06 -44.31
C GLN A 593 -4.52 -13.33 -42.87
N ALA A 594 -3.46 -12.64 -42.44
CA ALA A 594 -2.97 -12.77 -41.08
C ALA A 594 -4.03 -12.24 -40.07
N PRO A 595 -4.34 -13.00 -38.99
CA PRO A 595 -5.32 -12.66 -37.98
C PRO A 595 -4.98 -11.33 -37.29
N LEU A 596 -3.69 -11.02 -37.15
CA LEU A 596 -3.24 -9.72 -36.62
C LEU A 596 -3.69 -8.56 -37.54
N GLY A 597 -3.54 -8.67 -38.85
CA GLY A 597 -3.99 -7.64 -39.80
C GLY A 597 -5.50 -7.38 -39.72
N GLN A 598 -6.30 -8.43 -39.56
CA GLN A 598 -7.76 -8.32 -39.34
C GLN A 598 -8.07 -7.61 -38.01
N LEU A 599 -7.39 -7.99 -36.93
CA LEU A 599 -7.55 -7.38 -35.62
C LEU A 599 -7.20 -5.88 -35.63
N LEU A 600 -6.08 -5.50 -36.24
CA LEU A 600 -5.67 -4.09 -36.34
C LEU A 600 -6.71 -3.26 -37.11
N SER A 601 -7.31 -3.84 -38.16
CA SER A 601 -8.39 -3.19 -38.93
C SER A 601 -9.64 -2.97 -38.09
N LEU A 602 -10.03 -3.95 -37.27
CA LEU A 602 -11.16 -3.83 -36.34
C LEU A 602 -10.87 -2.81 -35.24
N VAL A 603 -9.66 -2.79 -34.67
CA VAL A 603 -9.26 -1.80 -33.67
C VAL A 603 -9.32 -0.39 -34.26
N LEU A 604 -8.83 -0.17 -35.48
CA LEU A 604 -8.94 1.12 -36.16
C LEU A 604 -10.39 1.57 -36.37
N LEU A 605 -11.27 0.66 -36.77
CA LEU A 605 -12.69 0.96 -36.94
C LEU A 605 -13.30 1.43 -35.60
N LEU A 606 -12.96 0.77 -34.50
CA LEU A 606 -13.45 1.11 -33.17
C LEU A 606 -12.86 2.42 -32.64
N VAL A 607 -11.59 2.72 -32.93
CA VAL A 607 -11.00 4.04 -32.62
C VAL A 607 -11.80 5.16 -33.29
N ARG A 608 -12.25 4.96 -34.54
CA ARG A 608 -13.05 5.95 -35.30
C ARG A 608 -14.52 6.00 -34.89
N ASN A 609 -14.97 5.14 -33.98
CA ASN A 609 -16.37 5.09 -33.57
C ASN A 609 -16.73 6.30 -32.69
N ARG A 610 -17.22 7.37 -33.32
CA ARG A 610 -17.72 8.58 -32.63
C ARG A 610 -19.04 8.38 -31.91
N GLY A 611 -19.71 7.24 -32.10
CA GLY A 611 -20.96 6.92 -31.40
C GLY A 611 -20.73 6.45 -29.96
N ASP A 612 -19.51 6.07 -29.60
CA ASP A 612 -19.15 5.56 -28.28
C ASP A 612 -17.72 5.98 -27.89
N ASP A 613 -17.59 7.16 -27.28
CA ASP A 613 -16.30 7.72 -26.85
C ASP A 613 -15.51 6.80 -25.92
N LYS A 614 -16.21 5.99 -25.11
CA LYS A 614 -15.59 5.07 -24.15
C LYS A 614 -15.00 3.87 -24.88
N LEU A 615 -15.70 3.34 -25.88
CA LEU A 615 -15.19 2.28 -26.73
C LEU A 615 -14.01 2.76 -27.58
N SER A 616 -14.11 3.95 -28.17
CA SER A 616 -13.00 4.61 -28.89
C SER A 616 -11.78 4.78 -27.99
N ARG A 617 -11.97 5.23 -26.74
CA ARG A 617 -10.90 5.34 -25.74
C ARG A 617 -10.25 4.00 -25.40
N ASN A 618 -11.05 2.95 -25.19
CA ASN A 618 -10.51 1.61 -24.93
C ASN A 618 -9.72 1.10 -26.15
N ALA A 619 -10.17 1.39 -27.36
CA ALA A 619 -9.48 1.03 -28.59
C ALA A 619 -8.14 1.77 -28.71
N ALA A 620 -8.12 3.08 -28.41
CA ALA A 620 -6.88 3.87 -28.36
C ALA A 620 -5.91 3.37 -27.28
N THR A 621 -6.44 2.98 -26.11
CA THR A 621 -5.64 2.36 -25.03
C THR A 621 -5.05 1.03 -25.48
N CYS A 622 -5.83 0.21 -26.21
CA CYS A 622 -5.35 -1.02 -26.81
C CYS A 622 -4.21 -0.74 -27.81
N CYS A 623 -4.35 0.23 -28.71
CA CYS A 623 -3.27 0.65 -29.61
C CYS A 623 -1.99 0.97 -28.84
N GLN A 624 -2.09 1.78 -27.78
CA GLN A 624 -0.92 2.19 -26.99
C GLN A 624 -0.24 1.00 -26.32
N ARG A 625 -0.98 0.01 -25.82
CA ARG A 625 -0.41 -1.21 -25.23
C ARG A 625 0.31 -2.06 -26.28
N LEU A 626 -0.28 -2.20 -27.47
CA LEU A 626 0.32 -2.95 -28.57
C LEU A 626 1.63 -2.29 -29.02
N THR A 627 1.67 -0.96 -29.14
CA THR A 627 2.86 -0.21 -29.58
C THR A 627 3.91 0.02 -28.48
N ALA A 628 3.53 -0.08 -27.20
CA ALA A 628 4.48 -0.01 -26.09
C ALA A 628 5.36 -1.26 -25.99
N CYS A 629 4.89 -2.40 -26.51
CA CYS A 629 5.68 -3.63 -26.61
C CYS A 629 6.66 -3.50 -27.81
N ARG A 630 7.96 -3.30 -27.53
CA ARG A 630 8.96 -3.01 -28.58
C ARG A 630 9.04 -4.07 -29.70
N PRO A 631 9.09 -5.39 -29.41
CA PRO A 631 9.12 -6.40 -30.46
C PRO A 631 7.87 -6.34 -31.34
N LEU A 632 6.69 -6.12 -30.74
CA LEU A 632 5.44 -5.97 -31.49
C LEU A 632 5.41 -4.68 -32.30
N ALA A 633 5.84 -3.54 -31.75
CA ALA A 633 5.88 -2.27 -32.47
C ALA A 633 6.78 -2.32 -33.70
N ALA A 634 7.96 -2.94 -33.60
CA ALA A 634 8.85 -3.17 -34.73
C ALA A 634 8.17 -4.05 -35.79
N LEU A 635 7.54 -5.15 -35.38
CA LEU A 635 6.81 -6.04 -36.29
C LEU A 635 5.65 -5.33 -36.99
N LEU A 636 4.89 -4.50 -36.27
CA LEU A 636 3.78 -3.70 -36.80
C LEU A 636 4.29 -2.65 -37.79
N ALA A 637 5.38 -1.95 -37.48
CA ALA A 637 6.03 -1.01 -38.39
C ALA A 637 6.51 -1.69 -39.68
N ALA A 638 7.07 -2.90 -39.57
CA ALA A 638 7.59 -3.67 -40.70
C ALA A 638 6.49 -4.19 -41.64
N ARG A 639 5.43 -4.77 -41.07
CA ARG A 639 4.44 -5.56 -41.83
C ARG A 639 3.14 -4.83 -42.10
N HIS A 640 2.85 -3.79 -41.31
CA HIS A 640 1.64 -3.01 -41.37
C HIS A 640 1.97 -1.52 -41.47
N ALA A 641 2.86 -1.15 -42.41
CA ALA A 641 3.38 0.22 -42.55
C ALA A 641 2.27 1.30 -42.61
N GLY A 642 1.13 1.02 -43.26
CA GLY A 642 0.00 1.96 -43.32
C GLY A 642 -0.80 2.12 -42.01
N TRP A 643 -0.51 1.34 -40.96
CA TRP A 643 -1.22 1.42 -39.68
C TRP A 643 -0.86 2.69 -38.90
N ALA A 644 0.40 3.13 -38.97
CA ALA A 644 0.84 4.39 -38.36
C ALA A 644 0.12 5.59 -39.00
N ASP A 645 0.01 5.62 -40.33
CA ASP A 645 -0.72 6.66 -41.06
C ASP A 645 -2.21 6.64 -40.73
N ALA A 646 -2.81 5.44 -40.63
CA ALA A 646 -4.22 5.29 -40.27
C ALA A 646 -4.50 5.79 -38.84
N LEU A 647 -3.62 5.51 -37.87
CA LEU A 647 -3.71 6.03 -36.51
C LEU A 647 -3.48 7.55 -36.46
N CYS A 648 -2.56 8.08 -37.27
CA CYS A 648 -2.37 9.52 -37.43
C CYS A 648 -3.63 10.20 -37.97
N ALA A 649 -4.28 9.61 -38.97
CA ALA A 649 -5.56 10.08 -39.48
C ALA A 649 -6.65 10.04 -38.38
N CYS A 650 -6.72 8.96 -37.59
CA CYS A 650 -7.65 8.89 -36.44
C CYS A 650 -7.39 10.01 -35.41
N PHE A 651 -6.11 10.30 -35.10
CA PHE A 651 -5.73 11.39 -34.21
C PHE A 651 -6.18 12.75 -34.76
N ALA A 652 -5.95 13.01 -36.05
CA ALA A 652 -6.38 14.23 -36.72
C ALA A 652 -7.91 14.35 -36.78
N GLU A 653 -8.62 13.27 -37.10
CA GLU A 653 -10.09 13.21 -37.13
C GLU A 653 -10.71 13.49 -35.76
N ALA A 654 -10.06 13.06 -34.67
CA ALA A 654 -10.47 13.37 -33.30
C ALA A 654 -10.21 14.84 -32.90
N GLY A 655 -9.65 15.66 -33.81
CA GLY A 655 -9.27 17.04 -33.55
C GLY A 655 -7.94 17.19 -32.82
N GLY A 656 -7.14 16.14 -32.68
CA GLY A 656 -5.93 16.14 -31.86
C GLY A 656 -6.21 16.23 -30.35
N MET A 657 -5.26 16.76 -29.58
CA MET A 657 -5.47 16.98 -28.15
C MET A 657 -6.34 18.22 -27.90
N GLN A 658 -7.50 18.01 -27.29
CA GLN A 658 -8.48 19.06 -26.95
C GLN A 658 -8.53 19.40 -25.45
N GLU A 659 -8.09 18.48 -24.59
CA GLU A 659 -8.11 18.65 -23.13
C GLU A 659 -6.78 18.20 -22.50
N ARG A 660 -6.36 18.93 -21.46
CA ARG A 660 -5.19 18.57 -20.64
C ARG A 660 -5.52 17.38 -19.74
N ALA A 661 -4.53 16.53 -19.52
CA ALA A 661 -4.68 15.52 -18.47
C ALA A 661 -4.65 16.24 -17.12
N ARG A 662 -5.74 16.15 -16.35
CA ARG A 662 -5.71 16.60 -14.95
C ARG A 662 -4.77 15.70 -14.15
N ASP A 663 -4.12 16.23 -13.12
CA ASP A 663 -3.25 15.42 -12.25
C ASP A 663 -4.05 14.22 -11.69
N GLY A 664 -3.53 13.01 -11.91
CA GLY A 664 -4.19 11.75 -11.55
C GLY A 664 -5.31 11.27 -12.50
N ALA A 665 -5.64 12.03 -13.56
CA ALA A 665 -6.60 11.59 -14.57
C ALA A 665 -5.96 10.65 -15.61
N ASN A 666 -6.75 9.70 -16.07
CA ASN A 666 -6.37 8.80 -17.16
C ASN A 666 -6.15 9.60 -18.46
N LEU A 667 -5.17 9.19 -19.27
CA LEU A 667 -4.89 9.80 -20.58
C LEU A 667 -6.13 9.80 -21.49
N SER A 668 -6.28 10.85 -22.29
CA SER A 668 -7.35 10.96 -23.30
C SER A 668 -7.10 10.02 -24.48
N SER A 669 -8.13 9.74 -25.28
CA SER A 669 -7.99 8.93 -26.50
C SER A 669 -6.94 9.52 -27.44
N ALA A 670 -6.94 10.85 -27.59
CA ALA A 670 -5.95 11.57 -28.41
C ALA A 670 -4.52 11.38 -27.89
N GLN A 671 -4.30 11.41 -26.57
CA GLN A 671 -2.98 11.16 -25.97
C GLN A 671 -2.50 9.73 -26.21
N PHE A 672 -3.38 8.74 -26.07
CA PHE A 672 -3.04 7.35 -26.37
C PHE A 672 -2.69 7.14 -27.85
N LEU A 673 -3.46 7.75 -28.77
CA LEU A 673 -3.18 7.67 -30.20
C LEU A 673 -1.85 8.35 -30.54
N LEU A 674 -1.60 9.56 -30.03
CA LEU A 674 -0.34 10.27 -30.25
C LEU A 674 0.86 9.45 -29.78
N ALA A 675 0.78 8.89 -28.56
CA ALA A 675 1.83 8.01 -28.05
C ALA A 675 2.04 6.77 -28.94
N SER A 676 0.94 6.17 -29.42
CA SER A 676 0.99 4.99 -30.30
C SER A 676 1.68 5.29 -31.63
N VAL A 677 1.31 6.41 -32.29
CA VAL A 677 1.91 6.81 -33.56
C VAL A 677 3.39 7.14 -33.37
N CYS A 678 3.75 7.85 -32.30
CA CYS A 678 5.13 8.19 -32.01
C CYS A 678 6.01 6.95 -31.77
N GLN A 679 5.49 5.94 -31.06
CA GLN A 679 6.20 4.68 -30.82
C GLN A 679 6.39 3.87 -32.11
N LEU A 680 5.36 3.78 -32.96
CA LEU A 680 5.47 3.12 -34.27
C LEU A 680 6.45 3.83 -35.20
N ALA A 681 6.39 5.16 -35.26
CA ALA A 681 7.29 5.95 -36.08
C ALA A 681 8.75 5.78 -35.62
N ALA A 682 8.99 5.71 -34.31
CA ALA A 682 10.32 5.45 -33.76
C ALA A 682 10.83 4.04 -34.06
N ALA A 683 9.95 3.03 -33.97
CA ALA A 683 10.28 1.65 -34.34
C ALA A 683 10.57 1.51 -35.85
N ALA A 684 9.79 2.19 -36.70
CA ALA A 684 10.01 2.22 -38.15
C ALA A 684 11.36 2.85 -38.52
N ALA A 685 11.73 3.96 -37.87
CA ALA A 685 13.00 4.63 -38.09
C ALA A 685 14.20 3.76 -37.65
N GLU A 686 14.08 3.01 -36.56
CA GLU A 686 15.12 2.08 -36.09
C GLU A 686 15.34 0.93 -37.08
N MET A 687 14.26 0.36 -37.60
CA MET A 687 14.34 -0.68 -38.63
C MET A 687 14.93 -0.18 -39.94
N GLY A 688 14.56 1.02 -40.38
CA GLY A 688 15.13 1.66 -41.57
C GLY A 688 16.64 1.90 -41.43
N ALA A 689 17.09 2.31 -40.24
CA ALA A 689 18.51 2.47 -39.94
C ALA A 689 19.27 1.13 -39.97
N ALA A 690 18.67 0.05 -39.46
CA ALA A 690 19.27 -1.29 -39.49
C ALA A 690 19.36 -1.87 -40.92
N ALA A 691 18.36 -1.61 -41.77
CA ALA A 691 18.34 -2.07 -43.15
C ALA A 691 19.29 -1.29 -44.09
N ALA A 692 19.62 -0.04 -43.75
CA ALA A 692 20.48 0.86 -44.55
C ALA A 692 21.99 0.51 -44.50
N ALA A 693 22.34 -0.76 -44.31
CA ALA A 693 23.71 -1.24 -44.38
C ALA A 693 24.37 -0.87 -45.75
N PRO A 694 25.68 -0.56 -45.77
CA PRO A 694 26.27 0.45 -46.67
C PRO A 694 26.34 0.15 -48.19
N ASN A 695 25.75 -0.94 -48.69
CA ASN A 695 25.98 -1.40 -50.06
C ASN A 695 24.74 -1.40 -50.98
N GLY A 696 23.58 -0.91 -50.54
CA GLY A 696 22.36 -0.84 -51.35
C GLY A 696 22.01 0.60 -51.77
N PRO A 697 22.04 0.95 -53.08
CA PRO A 697 21.67 2.30 -53.51
C PRO A 697 20.14 2.51 -53.45
N GLY A 698 19.68 3.37 -52.54
CA GLY A 698 18.59 4.31 -52.83
C GLY A 698 17.14 3.94 -52.46
N SER A 699 16.85 3.06 -51.49
CA SER A 699 15.46 2.89 -51.04
C SER A 699 15.02 4.03 -50.11
N SER A 700 14.13 4.91 -50.59
CA SER A 700 13.58 6.09 -49.91
C SER A 700 12.67 5.80 -48.69
N SER A 701 12.53 4.55 -48.26
CA SER A 701 11.58 4.16 -47.21
C SER A 701 12.04 4.47 -45.78
N SER A 702 13.33 4.71 -45.53
CA SER A 702 13.86 4.96 -44.17
C SER A 702 13.48 6.32 -43.59
N ASP A 703 13.05 7.28 -44.41
CA ASP A 703 12.72 8.64 -43.98
C ASP A 703 11.27 8.78 -43.49
N GLY A 704 10.40 7.79 -43.75
CA GLY A 704 8.95 7.89 -43.47
C GLY A 704 8.62 8.09 -41.99
N GLY A 705 9.22 7.32 -41.09
CA GLY A 705 8.99 7.45 -39.65
C GLY A 705 9.43 8.81 -39.09
N ARG A 706 10.57 9.32 -39.58
CA ARG A 706 11.08 10.65 -39.22
C ARG A 706 10.17 11.77 -39.72
N GLN A 707 9.74 11.71 -40.98
CA GLN A 707 8.83 12.70 -41.56
C GLN A 707 7.48 12.74 -40.83
N LEU A 708 6.94 11.57 -40.45
CA LEU A 708 5.72 11.50 -39.66
C LEU A 708 5.86 12.18 -38.29
N LEU A 709 6.98 11.95 -37.60
CA LEU A 709 7.26 12.62 -36.31
C LEU A 709 7.44 14.14 -36.47
N LEU A 710 8.13 14.59 -37.51
CA LEU A 710 8.22 16.02 -37.85
C LEU A 710 6.85 16.64 -38.05
N HIS A 711 5.96 15.96 -38.78
CA HIS A 711 4.61 16.41 -39.01
C HIS A 711 3.81 16.51 -37.70
N LEU A 712 3.88 15.48 -36.85
CA LEU A 712 3.18 15.43 -35.55
C LEU A 712 3.66 16.47 -34.54
N LEU A 713 4.93 16.87 -34.60
CA LEU A 713 5.49 17.88 -33.70
C LEU A 713 5.30 19.31 -34.22
N SER A 714 5.39 19.53 -35.53
CA SER A 714 5.33 20.87 -36.13
C SER A 714 3.94 21.52 -36.02
N HIS A 715 2.86 20.74 -36.17
CA HIS A 715 1.51 21.30 -36.10
C HIS A 715 1.12 21.80 -34.69
N PRO A 716 1.26 21.02 -33.59
CA PRO A 716 1.04 21.52 -32.24
C PRO A 716 1.96 22.69 -31.88
N ALA A 717 3.21 22.67 -32.34
CA ALA A 717 4.15 23.77 -32.12
C ALA A 717 3.66 25.10 -32.71
N ALA A 718 3.23 25.08 -33.97
CA ALA A 718 2.68 26.26 -34.65
C ALA A 718 1.39 26.74 -33.97
N ALA A 719 0.53 25.82 -33.53
CA ALA A 719 -0.68 26.15 -32.78
C ALA A 719 -0.38 26.78 -31.40
N ALA A 720 0.62 26.27 -30.69
CA ALA A 720 1.09 26.84 -29.44
C ALA A 720 1.62 28.27 -29.64
N GLU A 721 2.43 28.49 -30.68
CA GLU A 721 2.96 29.81 -31.00
C GLU A 721 1.86 30.82 -31.35
N ALA A 722 0.86 30.42 -32.14
CA ALA A 722 -0.30 31.25 -32.44
C ALA A 722 -1.10 31.61 -31.18
N ALA A 723 -1.31 30.64 -30.28
CA ALA A 723 -2.00 30.87 -29.01
C ALA A 723 -1.21 31.78 -28.06
N LEU A 724 0.12 31.66 -28.02
CA LEU A 724 1.01 32.56 -27.27
C LEU A 724 0.98 33.98 -27.82
N ALA A 725 0.99 34.15 -29.14
CA ALA A 725 0.85 35.46 -29.79
C ALA A 725 -0.51 36.10 -29.44
N ALA A 726 -1.60 35.32 -29.46
CA ALA A 726 -2.92 35.79 -29.04
C ALA A 726 -2.96 36.15 -27.54
N ALA A 727 -2.31 35.37 -26.67
CA ALA A 727 -2.18 35.67 -25.25
C ALA A 727 -1.41 36.96 -24.99
N ALA A 728 -0.37 37.24 -25.79
CA ALA A 728 0.42 38.46 -25.71
C ALA A 728 -0.35 39.69 -26.18
N ALA A 729 -1.26 39.54 -27.15
CA ALA A 729 -2.14 40.61 -27.64
C ALA A 729 -3.33 40.90 -26.70
N ALA A 730 -3.74 39.92 -25.88
CA ALA A 730 -4.85 40.08 -24.95
C ALA A 730 -4.48 40.92 -23.71
N PRO A 731 -5.42 41.67 -23.11
CA PRO A 731 -5.15 42.48 -21.92
C PRO A 731 -4.61 41.64 -20.75
N VAL A 732 -3.64 42.17 -20.02
CA VAL A 732 -3.08 41.55 -18.79
C VAL A 732 -4.23 41.33 -17.78
N GLY A 733 -4.28 40.14 -17.18
CA GLY A 733 -5.32 39.78 -16.21
C GLY A 733 -6.69 39.41 -16.81
N SER A 734 -6.85 39.45 -18.14
CA SER A 734 -8.12 39.07 -18.79
C SER A 734 -8.32 37.54 -18.84
N ALA A 735 -9.59 37.11 -18.73
CA ALA A 735 -9.97 35.71 -18.93
C ALA A 735 -9.59 35.19 -20.33
N GLN A 736 -9.64 36.05 -21.35
CA GLN A 736 -9.20 35.71 -22.71
C GLN A 736 -7.70 35.36 -22.74
N ARG A 737 -6.87 36.13 -22.04
CA ARG A 737 -5.45 35.82 -21.93
C ARG A 737 -5.21 34.50 -21.22
N ALA A 738 -5.91 34.24 -20.12
CA ALA A 738 -5.83 32.95 -19.41
C ALA A 738 -6.22 31.78 -20.33
N HIS A 739 -7.31 31.91 -21.08
CA HIS A 739 -7.76 30.91 -22.05
C HIS A 739 -6.73 30.64 -23.16
N HIS A 740 -6.11 31.68 -23.72
CA HIS A 740 -5.03 31.51 -24.71
C HIS A 740 -3.77 30.85 -24.12
N LEU A 741 -3.43 31.13 -22.86
CA LEU A 741 -2.34 30.43 -22.16
C LEU A 741 -2.68 28.95 -21.92
N GLU A 742 -3.91 28.62 -21.54
CA GLU A 742 -4.35 27.23 -21.40
C GLU A 742 -4.30 26.48 -22.74
N ALA A 743 -4.73 27.11 -23.83
CA ALA A 743 -4.65 26.55 -25.18
C ALA A 743 -3.19 26.30 -25.61
N ALA A 744 -2.30 27.26 -25.36
CA ALA A 744 -0.87 27.08 -25.62
C ALA A 744 -0.26 25.95 -24.76
N ALA A 745 -0.60 25.90 -23.46
CA ALA A 745 -0.13 24.85 -22.55
C ALA A 745 -0.56 23.44 -23.00
N LEU A 746 -1.80 23.30 -23.49
CA LEU A 746 -2.30 22.05 -24.07
C LEU A 746 -1.47 21.58 -25.28
N GLN A 747 -1.11 22.50 -26.18
CA GLN A 747 -0.30 22.17 -27.35
C GLN A 747 1.15 21.82 -26.95
N ILE A 748 1.72 22.51 -25.95
CA ILE A 748 3.04 22.16 -25.39
C ILE A 748 3.02 20.78 -24.72
N GLU A 749 1.95 20.43 -24.00
CA GLU A 749 1.78 19.07 -23.46
C GLU A 749 1.66 18.02 -24.55
N THR A 750 1.03 18.34 -25.67
CA THR A 750 0.97 17.46 -26.85
C THR A 750 2.37 17.14 -27.34
N VAL A 751 3.23 18.15 -27.50
CA VAL A 751 4.64 17.98 -27.83
C VAL A 751 5.37 17.15 -26.76
N ALA A 752 5.15 17.44 -25.47
CA ALA A 752 5.79 16.71 -24.38
C ALA A 752 5.46 15.22 -24.41
N VAL A 753 4.19 14.84 -24.62
CA VAL A 753 3.75 13.44 -24.75
C VAL A 753 4.42 12.75 -25.93
N ALA A 754 4.53 13.43 -27.08
CA ALA A 754 5.22 12.89 -28.24
C ALA A 754 6.71 12.64 -27.96
N VAL A 755 7.40 13.61 -27.34
CA VAL A 755 8.81 13.49 -26.95
C VAL A 755 9.01 12.38 -25.91
N GLU A 756 8.17 12.31 -24.87
CA GLU A 756 8.18 11.23 -23.87
C GLU A 756 8.05 9.86 -24.53
N SER A 757 7.14 9.73 -25.50
CA SER A 757 6.87 8.48 -26.22
C SER A 757 8.04 8.05 -27.11
N VAL A 758 8.65 8.99 -27.84
CA VAL A 758 9.86 8.73 -28.64
C VAL A 758 11.04 8.38 -27.74
N ALA A 759 11.26 9.14 -26.66
CA ALA A 759 12.33 8.87 -25.70
C ALA A 759 12.16 7.50 -25.03
N GLY A 760 10.93 7.10 -24.67
CA GLY A 760 10.63 5.80 -24.06
C GLY A 760 10.75 4.59 -25.00
N SER A 761 10.61 4.81 -26.31
CA SER A 761 10.64 3.74 -27.33
C SER A 761 11.94 2.93 -27.32
N GLY A 762 13.05 3.52 -26.90
CA GLY A 762 14.38 2.90 -26.91
C GLY A 762 15.16 3.08 -28.21
N SER A 763 14.55 3.67 -29.25
CA SER A 763 15.20 3.95 -30.54
C SER A 763 16.32 4.99 -30.37
N SER A 764 17.57 4.58 -30.59
CA SER A 764 18.74 5.46 -30.53
C SER A 764 18.74 6.50 -31.64
N SER A 765 18.46 6.07 -32.88
CA SER A 765 18.39 6.93 -34.07
C SER A 765 17.43 8.10 -33.88
N MET A 766 16.23 7.84 -33.34
CA MET A 766 15.28 8.93 -33.09
C MET A 766 15.69 9.85 -31.94
N ARG A 767 16.30 9.31 -30.88
CA ARG A 767 16.80 10.13 -29.76
C ARG A 767 17.87 11.13 -30.22
N GLU A 768 18.73 10.75 -31.16
CA GLU A 768 19.74 11.63 -31.75
C GLU A 768 19.14 12.75 -32.60
N GLN A 769 17.95 12.52 -33.18
CA GLN A 769 17.25 13.51 -34.00
C GLN A 769 16.39 14.48 -33.17
N LEU A 770 16.01 14.11 -31.94
CA LEU A 770 15.20 14.96 -31.05
C LEU A 770 15.72 16.40 -30.91
N PRO A 771 17.03 16.70 -30.76
CA PRO A 771 17.52 18.08 -30.71
C PRO A 771 17.13 18.92 -31.91
N HIS A 772 17.15 18.34 -33.13
CA HIS A 772 16.73 19.05 -34.33
C HIS A 772 15.21 19.23 -34.38
N LEU A 773 14.46 18.19 -33.99
CA LEU A 773 13.00 18.22 -33.94
C LEU A 773 12.47 19.23 -32.92
N VAL A 774 13.11 19.29 -31.75
CA VAL A 774 12.70 20.14 -30.64
C VAL A 774 13.35 21.54 -30.76
N GLY A 775 14.50 21.67 -31.43
CA GLY A 775 15.14 22.96 -31.70
C GLY A 775 14.31 23.90 -32.57
N SER A 776 13.48 23.36 -33.47
CA SER A 776 12.49 24.15 -34.23
C SER A 776 11.41 24.79 -33.34
N LEU A 777 11.25 24.31 -32.10
CA LEU A 777 10.32 24.84 -31.11
C LEU A 777 10.89 26.03 -30.32
N GLY A 778 12.15 26.40 -30.53
CA GLY A 778 12.85 27.44 -29.79
C GLY A 778 12.07 28.76 -29.63
N PRO A 779 11.49 29.34 -30.71
CA PRO A 779 10.69 30.57 -30.62
C PRO A 779 9.46 30.42 -29.71
N MET A 780 8.69 29.34 -29.88
CA MET A 780 7.54 29.01 -29.04
C MET A 780 7.95 28.87 -27.56
N VAL A 781 9.06 28.18 -27.29
CA VAL A 781 9.61 28.00 -25.94
C VAL A 781 9.95 29.34 -25.28
N GLN A 782 10.62 30.23 -26.01
CA GLN A 782 11.00 31.55 -25.50
C GLN A 782 9.77 32.41 -25.18
N HIS A 783 8.77 32.42 -26.07
CA HIS A 783 7.51 33.13 -25.84
C HIS A 783 6.72 32.56 -24.66
N ALA A 784 6.64 31.23 -24.53
CA ALA A 784 5.93 30.58 -23.43
C ALA A 784 6.57 30.86 -22.08
N ALA A 785 7.91 30.74 -22.00
CA ALA A 785 8.66 31.03 -20.79
C ALA A 785 8.52 32.52 -20.40
N ALA A 786 8.59 33.43 -21.37
CA ALA A 786 8.34 34.86 -21.14
C ALA A 786 6.92 35.13 -20.64
N ALA A 787 5.90 34.45 -21.18
CA ALA A 787 4.50 34.63 -20.79
C ALA A 787 4.22 34.13 -19.36
N ALA A 788 4.80 33.00 -18.97
CA ALA A 788 4.68 32.44 -17.62
C ALA A 788 5.52 33.20 -16.58
N ALA A 789 6.63 33.82 -16.97
CA ALA A 789 7.49 34.59 -16.06
C ALA A 789 6.96 36.00 -15.73
N GLN A 790 5.88 36.45 -16.40
CA GLN A 790 5.33 37.78 -16.11
C GLN A 790 4.79 37.83 -14.67
N PRO A 791 5.20 38.81 -13.84
CA PRO A 791 4.66 38.96 -12.51
C PRO A 791 3.13 39.17 -12.58
N PRO A 792 2.36 38.64 -11.62
CA PRO A 792 0.92 38.90 -11.56
C PRO A 792 0.71 40.41 -11.46
N GLY A 793 -0.20 40.96 -12.27
CA GLY A 793 -0.52 42.38 -12.22
C GLY A 793 -1.10 42.73 -10.85
N GLN A 794 -0.79 43.93 -10.33
CA GLN A 794 -1.52 44.46 -9.18
C GLN A 794 -2.94 44.79 -9.66
N HIS A 795 -3.87 43.87 -9.41
CA HIS A 795 -5.28 44.04 -9.74
C HIS A 795 -6.10 44.15 -8.46
N ASP A 796 -7.06 45.08 -8.43
CA ASP A 796 -7.92 45.34 -7.26
C ASP A 796 -8.93 44.20 -6.98
N ARG A 797 -9.01 43.18 -7.84
CA ARG A 797 -9.94 42.05 -7.71
C ARG A 797 -9.21 40.71 -7.59
N GLU A 798 -9.39 40.04 -6.45
CA GLU A 798 -8.82 38.72 -6.15
C GLU A 798 -9.16 37.66 -7.21
N GLU A 799 -10.36 37.70 -7.80
CA GLU A 799 -10.78 36.74 -8.85
C GLU A 799 -9.94 36.84 -10.13
N GLN A 800 -9.60 38.05 -10.57
CA GLN A 800 -8.76 38.25 -11.76
C GLN A 800 -7.33 37.79 -11.51
N GLN A 801 -6.83 38.05 -10.29
CA GLN A 801 -5.52 37.57 -9.87
C GLN A 801 -5.48 36.03 -9.84
N GLN A 802 -6.52 35.38 -9.32
CA GLN A 802 -6.62 33.92 -9.27
C GLN A 802 -6.66 33.29 -10.67
N GLN A 803 -7.47 33.82 -11.59
CA GLN A 803 -7.52 33.33 -12.98
C GLN A 803 -6.19 33.52 -13.72
N GLN A 804 -5.54 34.67 -13.54
CA GLN A 804 -4.21 34.91 -14.12
C GLN A 804 -3.18 33.92 -13.56
N GLN A 805 -3.15 33.71 -12.24
CA GLN A 805 -2.25 32.76 -11.58
C GLN A 805 -2.51 31.33 -12.07
N GLN A 806 -3.78 30.94 -12.26
CA GLN A 806 -4.13 29.64 -12.80
C GLN A 806 -3.58 29.44 -14.22
N GLY A 807 -3.80 30.39 -15.14
CA GLY A 807 -3.27 30.29 -16.51
C GLY A 807 -1.73 30.22 -16.56
N GLN A 808 -1.04 30.99 -15.71
CA GLN A 808 0.43 30.95 -15.60
C GLN A 808 0.93 29.64 -15.00
N HIS A 809 0.24 29.12 -13.99
CA HIS A 809 0.59 27.86 -13.33
C HIS A 809 0.43 26.67 -14.28
N VAL A 810 -0.68 26.63 -15.03
CA VAL A 810 -0.95 25.65 -16.10
C VAL A 810 0.16 25.65 -17.15
N MET A 811 0.56 26.84 -17.61
CA MET A 811 1.67 26.98 -18.56
C MET A 811 2.99 26.48 -17.97
N LEU A 812 3.31 26.86 -16.72
CA LEU A 812 4.53 26.45 -16.05
C LEU A 812 4.62 24.93 -15.89
N GLN A 813 3.51 24.26 -15.56
CA GLN A 813 3.44 22.79 -15.51
C GLN A 813 3.74 22.16 -16.87
N ALA A 814 3.15 22.68 -17.96
CA ALA A 814 3.39 22.18 -19.31
C ALA A 814 4.87 22.32 -19.72
N LEU A 815 5.50 23.47 -19.43
CA LEU A 815 6.92 23.72 -19.69
C LEU A 815 7.82 22.77 -18.87
N CYS A 816 7.51 22.58 -17.58
CA CYS A 816 8.27 21.67 -16.71
C CYS A 816 8.14 20.21 -17.17
N ARG A 817 6.97 19.81 -17.67
CA ARG A 817 6.76 18.47 -18.24
C ARG A 817 7.57 18.28 -19.53
N LEU A 818 7.56 19.27 -20.43
CA LEU A 818 8.41 19.22 -21.63
C LEU A 818 9.90 19.17 -21.27
N ALA A 819 10.33 19.94 -20.27
CA ALA A 819 11.70 19.92 -19.78
C ALA A 819 12.08 18.53 -19.20
N ALA A 820 11.18 17.90 -18.45
CA ALA A 820 11.37 16.54 -17.95
C ALA A 820 11.40 15.50 -19.09
N ALA A 821 10.57 15.66 -20.12
CA ALA A 821 10.52 14.79 -21.29
C ALA A 821 11.86 14.76 -22.06
N VAL A 822 12.51 15.92 -22.19
CA VAL A 822 13.81 16.03 -22.90
C VAL A 822 15.02 15.74 -22.02
N ALA A 823 14.85 15.59 -20.71
CA ALA A 823 15.96 15.50 -19.76
C ALA A 823 16.95 14.36 -20.05
N GLY A 824 16.43 13.19 -20.44
CA GLY A 824 17.25 12.00 -20.77
C GLY A 824 17.66 11.92 -22.24
N THR A 825 17.57 13.03 -22.99
CA THR A 825 17.84 13.09 -24.42
C THR A 825 18.93 14.14 -24.72
N PRO A 826 19.53 14.14 -25.92
CA PRO A 826 20.50 15.17 -26.29
C PRO A 826 19.87 16.58 -26.37
N ALA A 827 18.54 16.70 -26.31
CA ALA A 827 17.80 17.97 -26.26
C ALA A 827 17.67 18.57 -24.84
N ALA A 828 18.35 18.02 -23.83
CA ALA A 828 18.29 18.51 -22.44
C ALA A 828 18.65 20.01 -22.30
N ALA A 829 19.47 20.56 -23.20
CA ALA A 829 19.79 21.98 -23.22
C ALA A 829 18.56 22.88 -23.35
N LEU A 830 17.61 22.48 -24.20
CA LEU A 830 16.34 23.20 -24.34
C LEU A 830 15.49 23.06 -23.07
N GLY A 831 15.51 21.88 -22.45
CA GLY A 831 14.86 21.64 -21.16
C GLY A 831 15.31 22.63 -20.09
N LEU A 832 16.61 22.93 -20.02
CA LEU A 832 17.12 23.95 -19.11
C LEU A 832 16.64 25.36 -19.50
N GLN A 833 16.69 25.72 -20.78
CA GLN A 833 16.21 27.03 -21.26
C GLN A 833 14.73 27.27 -20.91
N LEU A 834 13.90 26.22 -20.94
CA LEU A 834 12.49 26.26 -20.57
C LEU A 834 12.26 26.66 -19.11
N VAL A 835 13.08 26.14 -18.19
CA VAL A 835 12.89 26.33 -16.74
C VAL A 835 13.75 27.44 -16.15
N ALA A 836 14.81 27.88 -16.85
CA ALA A 836 15.76 28.88 -16.37
C ALA A 836 15.09 30.17 -15.83
N PRO A 837 14.06 30.75 -16.48
CA PRO A 837 13.41 31.98 -15.99
C PRO A 837 12.74 31.84 -14.61
N PHE A 838 12.41 30.61 -14.19
CA PHE A 838 11.71 30.33 -12.93
C PHE A 838 12.65 29.93 -11.79
N THR A 839 13.95 29.83 -12.04
CA THR A 839 14.94 29.38 -11.03
C THR A 839 15.21 30.43 -9.95
N ALA A 840 15.08 31.72 -10.28
CA ALA A 840 15.27 32.83 -9.35
C ALA A 840 14.24 32.89 -8.22
N ALA A 841 13.00 32.53 -8.56
CA ALA A 841 11.86 32.56 -7.66
C ALA A 841 10.92 31.42 -8.08
N PRO A 842 11.21 30.17 -7.68
CA PRO A 842 10.37 29.05 -8.08
C PRO A 842 8.99 29.26 -7.47
N GLN A 843 7.99 29.46 -8.33
CA GLN A 843 6.61 29.70 -7.93
C GLN A 843 5.85 28.38 -7.70
N HIS A 844 6.37 27.27 -8.23
CA HIS A 844 5.76 25.95 -8.10
C HIS A 844 6.80 24.82 -7.96
N PRO A 845 6.51 23.73 -7.20
CA PRO A 845 7.47 22.65 -6.99
C PRO A 845 7.86 21.86 -8.25
N CYS A 846 7.05 21.90 -9.32
CA CYS A 846 7.37 21.22 -10.60
C CYS A 846 8.65 21.75 -11.26
N VAL A 847 9.05 23.00 -10.99
CA VAL A 847 10.31 23.57 -11.48
C VAL A 847 11.49 22.81 -10.89
N LEU A 848 11.46 22.53 -9.59
CA LEU A 848 12.51 21.77 -8.91
C LEU A 848 12.55 20.32 -9.38
N GLN A 849 11.39 19.70 -9.61
CA GLN A 849 11.30 18.35 -10.17
C GLN A 849 11.89 18.28 -11.59
N ALA A 850 11.56 19.24 -12.46
CA ALA A 850 12.11 19.31 -13.81
C ALA A 850 13.64 19.47 -13.78
N LEU A 851 14.17 20.34 -12.92
CA LEU A 851 15.61 20.51 -12.72
C LEU A 851 16.29 19.23 -12.18
N ALA A 852 15.64 18.50 -11.27
CA ALA A 852 16.15 17.24 -10.76
C ALA A 852 16.24 16.18 -11.88
N MET A 853 15.22 16.11 -12.74
CA MET A 853 15.19 15.22 -13.90
C MET A 853 16.25 15.59 -14.93
N LEU A 854 16.38 16.88 -15.28
CA LEU A 854 17.44 17.39 -16.17
C LEU A 854 18.84 17.04 -15.67
N THR A 855 19.06 17.21 -14.37
CA THR A 855 20.32 16.87 -13.71
C THR A 855 20.62 15.38 -13.83
N SER A 856 19.62 14.53 -13.57
CA SER A 856 19.76 13.07 -13.64
C SER A 856 19.97 12.56 -15.07
N GLY A 857 19.29 13.14 -16.04
CA GLY A 857 19.37 12.74 -17.45
C GLY A 857 20.65 13.19 -18.16
N SER A 858 21.33 14.24 -17.67
CA SER A 858 22.54 14.79 -18.29
C SER A 858 23.77 13.87 -18.25
N ARG A 859 23.76 12.79 -17.47
CA ARG A 859 24.92 11.94 -17.16
C ARG A 859 25.53 11.19 -18.37
N GLY A 860 24.82 11.12 -19.49
CA GLY A 860 25.27 10.40 -20.69
C GLY A 860 25.26 11.22 -21.98
N SER A 861 24.97 12.51 -21.90
CA SER A 861 25.00 13.40 -23.07
C SER A 861 26.37 14.05 -23.16
N ASP A 862 27.03 13.99 -24.33
CA ASP A 862 28.27 14.75 -24.66
C ASP A 862 28.02 16.27 -24.71
N ALA A 863 26.97 16.75 -24.03
CA ALA A 863 26.58 18.13 -23.99
C ALA A 863 27.76 19.01 -23.57
N ALA A 864 28.01 20.05 -24.36
CA ALA A 864 29.08 21.02 -24.18
C ALA A 864 29.12 21.53 -22.73
N GLY A 865 30.33 21.78 -22.20
CA GLY A 865 30.56 22.21 -20.81
C GLY A 865 29.74 23.43 -20.37
N ASP A 866 29.31 24.27 -21.32
CA ASP A 866 28.44 25.42 -21.07
C ASP A 866 27.07 25.03 -20.49
N LEU A 867 26.47 23.93 -20.95
CA LEU A 867 25.17 23.48 -20.43
C LEU A 867 25.28 23.07 -18.96
N GLN A 868 26.35 22.37 -18.61
CA GLN A 868 26.61 21.94 -17.24
C GLN A 868 26.80 23.15 -16.31
N LEU A 869 27.49 24.19 -16.77
CA LEU A 869 27.66 25.43 -16.02
C LEU A 869 26.33 26.17 -15.81
N GLN A 870 25.51 26.29 -16.85
CA GLN A 870 24.19 26.92 -16.76
C GLN A 870 23.26 26.14 -15.82
N LEU A 871 23.26 24.81 -15.93
CA LEU A 871 22.47 23.93 -15.06
C LEU A 871 22.92 24.11 -13.60
N ALA A 872 24.24 24.13 -13.34
CA ALA A 872 24.78 24.35 -12.00
C ALA A 872 24.38 25.71 -11.40
N ALA A 873 24.30 26.76 -12.21
CA ALA A 873 23.82 28.07 -11.76
C ALA A 873 22.31 28.04 -11.41
N ALA A 874 21.49 27.48 -12.31
CA ALA A 874 20.06 27.32 -12.10
C ALA A 874 19.72 26.49 -10.85
N LEU A 875 20.46 25.41 -10.61
CA LEU A 875 20.30 24.55 -9.44
C LEU A 875 20.57 25.31 -8.14
N ARG A 876 21.71 26.02 -8.05
CA ARG A 876 22.04 26.82 -6.86
C ARG A 876 20.94 27.83 -6.54
N GLN A 877 20.53 28.59 -7.56
CA GLN A 877 19.54 29.64 -7.40
C GLN A 877 18.18 29.08 -6.96
N ALA A 878 17.70 28.03 -7.61
CA ALA A 878 16.40 27.43 -7.33
C ALA A 878 16.35 26.77 -5.94
N THR A 879 17.39 26.01 -5.57
CA THR A 879 17.45 25.36 -4.26
C THR A 879 17.49 26.38 -3.13
N GLN A 880 18.33 27.41 -3.24
CA GLN A 880 18.46 28.44 -2.21
C GLN A 880 17.16 29.24 -2.04
N ALA A 881 16.54 29.67 -3.16
CA ALA A 881 15.29 30.42 -3.12
C ALA A 881 14.13 29.61 -2.51
N ALA A 882 13.99 28.34 -2.91
CA ALA A 882 12.93 27.47 -2.40
C ALA A 882 13.12 27.13 -0.92
N ALA A 883 14.34 26.78 -0.50
CA ALA A 883 14.61 26.41 0.89
C ALA A 883 14.43 27.61 1.86
N ALA A 884 14.82 28.82 1.43
CA ALA A 884 14.66 30.03 2.21
C ALA A 884 13.18 30.38 2.49
N THR A 885 12.29 30.14 1.51
CA THR A 885 10.90 30.59 1.57
C THR A 885 9.89 29.48 1.89
N ARG A 886 10.21 28.22 1.58
CA ARG A 886 9.25 27.10 1.58
C ARG A 886 9.70 25.83 2.32
N SER A 887 10.81 25.84 3.06
CA SER A 887 11.29 24.64 3.78
C SER A 887 10.34 24.11 4.87
N GLY A 888 9.33 24.87 5.29
CA GLY A 888 8.28 24.42 6.20
C GLY A 888 7.09 23.73 5.52
N ASP A 889 6.99 23.82 4.20
CA ASP A 889 5.87 23.33 3.40
C ASP A 889 6.16 21.92 2.87
N ALA A 890 5.30 20.95 3.21
CA ALA A 890 5.50 19.55 2.86
C ALA A 890 5.53 19.32 1.33
N ASP A 891 4.78 20.12 0.57
CA ASP A 891 4.71 20.01 -0.90
C ASP A 891 6.02 20.44 -1.58
N TRP A 892 6.81 21.27 -0.89
CA TRP A 892 8.11 21.77 -1.36
C TRP A 892 9.28 20.94 -0.85
N GLN A 893 9.16 20.38 0.36
CA GLN A 893 10.24 19.60 0.97
C GLN A 893 10.68 18.43 0.08
N MET A 894 9.75 17.65 -0.48
CA MET A 894 10.11 16.51 -1.34
C MET A 894 10.86 16.96 -2.61
N PRO A 895 10.37 17.91 -3.42
CA PRO A 895 11.10 18.39 -4.61
C PRO A 895 12.44 19.05 -4.30
N ILE A 896 12.57 19.80 -3.20
CA ILE A 896 13.86 20.37 -2.75
C ILE A 896 14.87 19.25 -2.47
N LEU A 897 14.45 18.20 -1.77
CA LEU A 897 15.33 17.09 -1.39
C LEU A 897 15.67 16.18 -2.57
N GLN A 898 14.74 15.95 -3.49
CA GLN A 898 15.01 15.24 -4.75
C GLN A 898 16.02 16.01 -5.62
N LEU A 899 15.90 17.34 -5.67
CA LEU A 899 16.88 18.19 -6.34
C LEU A 899 18.25 18.12 -5.65
N GLY A 900 18.28 18.17 -4.32
CA GLY A 900 19.50 17.99 -3.54
C GLY A 900 20.17 16.63 -3.78
N GLU A 901 19.38 15.55 -3.84
CA GLU A 901 19.84 14.20 -4.17
C GLU A 901 20.51 14.18 -5.55
N ALA A 902 19.84 14.73 -6.57
CA ALA A 902 20.38 14.82 -7.92
C ALA A 902 21.66 15.69 -7.97
N CYS A 903 21.72 16.79 -7.22
CA CYS A 903 22.91 17.63 -7.11
C CYS A 903 24.09 16.85 -6.52
N VAL A 904 23.89 16.11 -5.43
CA VAL A 904 24.96 15.32 -4.82
C VAL A 904 25.47 14.24 -5.78
N GLN A 905 24.57 13.56 -6.50
CA GLN A 905 24.94 12.43 -7.37
C GLN A 905 25.56 12.86 -8.71
N HIS A 906 25.18 14.02 -9.23
CA HIS A 906 25.52 14.42 -10.61
C HIS A 906 26.16 15.79 -10.72
N GLN A 907 25.99 16.69 -9.75
CA GLN A 907 26.54 18.05 -9.72
C GLN A 907 27.17 18.38 -8.37
N PRO A 908 28.17 17.60 -7.90
CA PRO A 908 28.71 17.74 -6.55
C PRO A 908 29.25 19.15 -6.26
N ALA A 909 29.69 19.90 -7.28
CA ALA A 909 30.09 21.30 -7.14
C ALA A 909 28.95 22.22 -6.66
N VAL A 910 27.71 21.96 -7.07
CA VAL A 910 26.52 22.69 -6.60
C VAL A 910 26.19 22.30 -5.17
N ALA A 911 26.24 21.01 -4.86
CA ALA A 911 25.98 20.52 -3.50
C ALA A 911 27.09 20.93 -2.51
N ALA A 912 28.32 21.17 -2.99
CA ALA A 912 29.46 21.64 -2.20
C ALA A 912 29.38 23.13 -1.82
N ASP A 913 28.51 23.91 -2.48
CA ASP A 913 28.26 25.29 -2.09
C ASP A 913 27.66 25.33 -0.68
N ALA A 914 28.30 26.09 0.22
CA ALA A 914 27.95 26.07 1.64
C ALA A 914 26.50 26.49 1.90
N ALA A 915 26.02 27.54 1.23
CA ALA A 915 24.65 28.03 1.42
C ALA A 915 23.61 27.03 0.90
N THR A 916 23.88 26.41 -0.25
CA THR A 916 23.02 25.35 -0.79
C THR A 916 23.02 24.11 0.11
N LEU A 917 24.18 23.67 0.59
CA LEU A 917 24.29 22.52 1.48
C LEU A 917 23.53 22.73 2.79
N ASP A 918 23.74 23.88 3.44
CA ASP A 918 23.09 24.20 4.71
C ASP A 918 21.56 24.28 4.56
N ALA A 919 21.08 24.85 3.45
CA ALA A 919 19.65 24.90 3.11
C ALA A 919 19.04 23.49 2.91
N LEU A 920 19.75 22.60 2.20
CA LEU A 920 19.32 21.22 1.99
C LEU A 920 19.34 20.41 3.30
N LEU A 921 20.36 20.58 4.12
CA LEU A 921 20.46 19.93 5.43
C LEU A 921 19.33 20.37 6.36
N HIS A 922 19.06 21.67 6.45
CA HIS A 922 17.95 22.20 7.26
C HIS A 922 16.60 21.65 6.80
N THR A 923 16.38 21.59 5.48
CA THR A 923 15.17 20.99 4.91
C THR A 923 15.08 19.50 5.25
N ALA A 924 16.17 18.75 5.10
CA ALA A 924 16.23 17.33 5.42
C ALA A 924 15.93 17.08 6.91
N GLU A 925 16.51 17.87 7.82
CA GLU A 925 16.28 17.74 9.26
C GLU A 925 14.79 17.95 9.62
N ARG A 926 14.14 18.97 9.05
CA ARG A 926 12.69 19.19 9.22
C ARG A 926 11.87 18.03 8.65
N SER A 927 12.23 17.56 7.46
CA SER A 927 11.59 16.43 6.82
C SER A 927 11.76 15.11 7.58
N MET A 928 12.86 14.96 8.35
CA MET A 928 13.04 13.81 9.25
C MET A 928 12.14 13.83 10.50
N LEU A 929 11.46 14.95 10.77
CA LEU A 929 10.45 15.10 11.82
C LEU A 929 9.01 15.06 11.26
N SER A 930 8.87 14.89 9.94
CA SER A 930 7.58 14.82 9.26
C SER A 930 6.92 13.45 9.44
N TRP A 931 5.60 13.42 9.29
CA TRP A 931 4.81 12.18 9.22
C TRP A 931 4.40 11.80 7.79
N HIS A 932 4.77 12.63 6.80
CA HIS A 932 4.55 12.36 5.39
C HIS A 932 5.60 11.39 4.85
N ARG A 933 5.12 10.25 4.32
CA ARG A 933 5.98 9.16 3.85
C ARG A 933 6.97 9.61 2.77
N ASP A 934 6.48 10.27 1.74
CA ASP A 934 7.29 10.62 0.56
C ASP A 934 8.37 11.65 0.89
N VAL A 935 8.07 12.58 1.81
CA VAL A 935 9.00 13.55 2.37
C VAL A 935 10.10 12.86 3.20
N CYS A 936 9.73 11.90 4.05
CA CYS A 936 10.71 11.12 4.83
C CYS A 936 11.61 10.27 3.92
N GLU A 937 11.05 9.62 2.90
CA GLU A 937 11.81 8.84 1.92
C GLU A 937 12.75 9.71 1.07
N ALA A 938 12.33 10.93 0.70
CA ALA A 938 13.20 11.90 0.02
C ALA A 938 14.36 12.38 0.91
N ALA A 939 14.09 12.71 2.18
CA ALA A 939 15.12 13.11 3.14
C ALA A 939 16.16 11.99 3.37
N LEU A 940 15.68 10.74 3.45
CA LEU A 940 16.54 9.58 3.59
C LEU A 940 17.44 9.36 2.37
N ARG A 941 16.89 9.45 1.15
CA ARG A 941 17.65 9.29 -0.10
C ARG A 941 18.70 10.39 -0.29
N PHE A 942 18.35 11.63 0.05
CA PHE A 942 19.30 12.74 0.07
C PHE A 942 20.44 12.48 1.06
N ALA A 943 20.12 12.14 2.31
CA ALA A 943 21.13 11.86 3.34
C ALA A 943 22.04 10.68 2.97
N GLU A 944 21.47 9.60 2.42
CA GLU A 944 22.24 8.45 1.93
C GLU A 944 23.20 8.85 0.80
N SER A 945 22.71 9.62 -0.18
CA SER A 945 23.53 10.10 -1.30
C SER A 945 24.69 10.97 -0.81
N LEU A 946 24.42 11.89 0.12
CA LEU A 946 25.43 12.78 0.71
C LEU A 946 26.47 12.00 1.50
N LEU A 947 26.06 11.05 2.35
CA LEU A 947 26.99 10.20 3.10
C LEU A 947 27.87 9.33 2.18
N CYS A 948 27.37 8.96 0.99
CA CYS A 948 28.07 8.11 0.02
C CYS A 948 28.90 8.87 -1.04
N VAL A 949 29.03 10.19 -0.92
CA VAL A 949 29.77 11.02 -1.89
C VAL A 949 31.22 10.53 -2.07
N GLY A 950 31.73 10.56 -3.31
CA GLY A 950 33.09 10.12 -3.68
C GLY A 950 33.30 8.61 -3.77
N CYS A 951 32.33 7.78 -3.36
CA CYS A 951 32.50 6.32 -3.32
C CYS A 951 31.81 5.58 -4.49
N GLN A 952 30.92 6.24 -5.23
CA GLN A 952 30.05 5.60 -6.23
C GLN A 952 30.77 5.20 -7.53
N GLN A 953 31.87 5.87 -7.89
CA GLN A 953 32.57 5.63 -9.17
C GLN A 953 33.19 4.22 -9.27
N ARG A 954 33.45 3.54 -8.15
CA ARG A 954 34.11 2.22 -8.16
C ARG A 954 33.20 1.02 -8.49
N ARG A 955 31.86 1.15 -8.43
CA ARG A 955 30.94 0.00 -8.66
C ARG A 955 30.50 -0.17 -10.11
N GLY A 956 30.59 0.86 -10.95
CA GLY A 956 30.18 0.80 -12.36
C GLY A 956 31.19 0.17 -13.33
N GLY A 957 32.42 -0.10 -12.88
CA GLY A 957 33.57 -0.45 -13.74
C GLY A 957 33.54 -1.83 -14.41
N SER A 958 32.39 -2.50 -14.52
CA SER A 958 32.35 -3.90 -14.96
C SER A 958 32.00 -4.15 -16.43
N LYS A 959 31.34 -3.26 -17.21
CA LYS A 959 30.87 -3.70 -18.55
C LYS A 959 30.51 -2.67 -19.64
N SER A 960 30.65 -1.35 -19.46
CA SER A 960 30.41 -0.39 -20.56
C SER A 960 31.72 0.01 -21.27
N ALA A 961 32.27 -0.88 -22.09
CA ALA A 961 33.56 -0.69 -22.78
C ALA A 961 33.52 0.34 -23.95
N GLY A 962 32.55 1.25 -24.00
CA GLY A 962 32.33 2.11 -25.18
C GLY A 962 31.98 3.58 -24.91
N ALA A 963 31.97 4.06 -23.67
CA ALA A 963 31.73 5.48 -23.39
C ALA A 963 33.06 6.26 -23.42
N ALA A 964 33.12 7.33 -24.21
CA ALA A 964 34.28 8.23 -24.26
C ALA A 964 34.56 8.82 -22.86
N ALA A 965 35.84 8.91 -22.48
CA ALA A 965 36.21 9.49 -21.20
C ALA A 965 35.84 10.98 -21.17
N PRO A 966 35.24 11.50 -20.08
CA PRO A 966 34.90 12.91 -19.97
C PRO A 966 36.16 13.79 -20.02
N PRO A 967 36.06 15.06 -20.48
CA PRO A 967 37.20 15.96 -20.53
C PRO A 967 37.86 16.12 -19.15
N PRO A 968 39.20 16.10 -19.06
CA PRO A 968 39.93 16.00 -17.79
C PRO A 968 39.64 17.15 -16.82
N ALA A 969 39.37 18.36 -17.34
CA ALA A 969 39.09 19.54 -16.51
C ALA A 969 37.76 19.44 -15.74
N ALA A 970 36.67 19.02 -16.39
CA ALA A 970 35.38 18.85 -15.74
C ALA A 970 35.40 17.72 -14.70
N SER A 971 36.10 16.62 -15.03
CA SER A 971 36.35 15.53 -14.09
C SER A 971 37.13 15.99 -12.86
N SER A 972 38.12 16.89 -13.03
CA SER A 972 38.90 17.42 -11.90
C SER A 972 38.09 18.31 -10.96
N ALA A 973 37.19 19.17 -11.47
CA ALA A 973 36.35 20.05 -10.66
C ALA A 973 35.30 19.26 -9.87
N ALA A 974 34.66 18.27 -10.51
CA ALA A 974 33.73 17.37 -9.83
C ALA A 974 34.44 16.57 -8.72
N ALA A 975 35.63 16.02 -9.01
CA ALA A 975 36.44 15.31 -8.01
C ALA A 975 36.86 16.22 -6.84
N ALA A 976 37.24 17.47 -7.11
CA ALA A 976 37.57 18.44 -6.07
C ALA A 976 36.35 18.78 -5.19
N ALA A 977 35.17 18.94 -5.79
CA ALA A 977 33.93 19.16 -5.05
C ALA A 977 33.51 17.94 -4.22
N GLU A 978 33.63 16.73 -4.77
CA GLU A 978 33.42 15.49 -4.02
C GLU A 978 34.38 15.39 -2.85
N GLN A 979 35.67 15.70 -3.06
CA GLN A 979 36.68 15.74 -2.00
C GLN A 979 36.36 16.81 -0.95
N HIS A 980 35.85 17.98 -1.34
CA HIS A 980 35.42 19.02 -0.42
C HIS A 980 34.24 18.56 0.45
N LEU A 981 33.20 17.98 -0.17
CA LEU A 981 32.09 17.35 0.55
C LEU A 981 32.58 16.23 1.47
N GLN A 982 33.56 15.45 1.02
CA GLN A 982 34.19 14.39 1.80
C GLN A 982 34.86 14.94 3.07
N SER A 983 35.68 15.99 2.94
CA SER A 983 36.31 16.69 4.07
C SER A 983 35.26 17.28 5.01
N ARG A 984 34.21 17.93 4.50
CA ARG A 984 33.10 18.45 5.33
C ARG A 984 32.40 17.36 6.15
N LEU A 985 32.22 16.18 5.57
CA LEU A 985 31.63 15.03 6.26
C LEU A 985 32.53 14.49 7.37
N ASP A 986 33.85 14.45 7.15
CA ASP A 986 34.82 13.89 8.08
C ASP A 986 35.27 14.89 9.16
N GLU A 987 35.79 16.03 8.75
CA GLU A 987 36.37 17.06 9.60
C GLU A 987 35.29 17.96 10.23
N GLY A 988 34.27 18.30 9.43
CA GLY A 988 33.15 19.16 9.86
C GLY A 988 32.11 18.47 10.74
N ARG A 989 32.32 17.18 11.09
CA ARG A 989 31.37 16.32 11.83
C ARG A 989 29.99 16.19 11.18
N LEU A 990 29.83 16.62 9.93
CA LEU A 990 28.55 16.58 9.24
C LEU A 990 28.06 15.13 9.06
N GLY A 991 28.97 14.20 8.77
CA GLY A 991 28.63 12.77 8.67
C GLY A 991 28.07 12.21 9.98
N ALA A 992 28.70 12.55 11.12
CA ALA A 992 28.21 12.17 12.44
C ALA A 992 26.87 12.83 12.79
N SER A 993 26.67 14.10 12.42
CA SER A 993 25.40 14.81 12.64
C SER A 993 24.25 14.16 11.85
N LEU A 994 24.45 13.87 10.57
CA LEU A 994 23.47 13.18 9.73
C LEU A 994 23.13 11.78 10.26
N LEU A 995 24.14 11.00 10.67
CA LEU A 995 23.91 9.71 11.32
C LEU A 995 23.09 9.87 12.61
N LEU A 996 23.40 10.86 13.44
CA LEU A 996 22.63 11.14 14.66
C LEU A 996 21.17 11.43 14.32
N ARG A 997 20.89 12.28 13.33
CA ARG A 997 19.51 12.58 12.88
C ARG A 997 18.79 11.33 12.38
N LEU A 998 19.46 10.48 11.59
CA LEU A 998 18.89 9.21 11.13
C LEU A 998 18.64 8.22 12.28
N LEU A 999 19.51 8.16 13.29
CA LEU A 999 19.31 7.34 14.48
C LEU A 999 18.14 7.85 15.34
N LEU A 1000 18.00 9.16 15.48
CA LEU A 1000 16.87 9.80 16.17
C LEU A 1000 15.55 9.56 15.42
N ALA A 1001 15.56 9.70 14.10
CA ALA A 1001 14.45 9.33 13.22
C ALA A 1001 14.05 7.86 13.43
N ALA A 1002 15.02 6.93 13.43
CA ALA A 1002 14.77 5.51 13.69
C ALA A 1002 14.31 5.22 15.14
N SER A 1003 14.59 6.12 16.10
CA SER A 1003 14.17 5.99 17.49
C SER A 1003 12.76 6.52 17.80
N GLY A 1004 12.07 7.06 16.80
CA GLY A 1004 10.67 7.48 16.92
C GLY A 1004 10.39 8.90 16.45
N ALA A 1005 11.39 9.66 15.99
CA ALA A 1005 11.16 10.97 15.40
C ALA A 1005 10.53 10.88 13.98
N MET A 1006 10.71 9.75 13.30
CA MET A 1006 9.95 9.38 12.10
C MET A 1006 8.90 8.30 12.41
N PRO A 1007 7.89 8.14 11.53
CA PRO A 1007 6.95 7.03 11.61
C PRO A 1007 7.65 5.66 11.67
N PRO A 1008 7.13 4.68 12.45
CA PRO A 1008 7.81 3.39 12.68
C PRO A 1008 8.14 2.57 11.43
N TYR A 1009 7.45 2.82 10.31
CA TYR A 1009 7.73 2.15 9.05
C TYR A 1009 9.07 2.57 8.41
N MET A 1010 9.64 3.71 8.82
CA MET A 1010 10.92 4.23 8.30
C MET A 1010 12.16 3.56 8.89
N VAL A 1011 12.04 2.82 10.01
CA VAL A 1011 13.20 2.17 10.66
C VAL A 1011 13.90 1.18 9.73
N VAL A 1012 13.16 0.44 8.91
CA VAL A 1012 13.74 -0.52 7.96
C VAL A 1012 14.43 0.21 6.79
N PRO A 1013 13.80 1.16 6.09
CA PRO A 1013 14.48 2.02 5.12
C PRO A 1013 15.74 2.69 5.66
N ILE A 1014 15.70 3.26 6.88
CA ILE A 1014 16.87 3.90 7.51
C ILE A 1014 17.98 2.88 7.71
N ALA A 1015 17.67 1.71 8.27
CA ALA A 1015 18.67 0.66 8.48
C ALA A 1015 19.28 0.15 7.16
N ASP A 1016 18.47 0.05 6.10
CA ASP A 1016 18.94 -0.28 4.75
C ASP A 1016 19.88 0.78 4.19
N ALA A 1017 19.52 2.06 4.30
CA ALA A 1017 20.35 3.18 3.86
C ALA A 1017 21.67 3.25 4.63
N LEU A 1018 21.64 3.12 5.96
CA LEU A 1018 22.83 3.11 6.81
C LEU A 1018 23.76 1.93 6.48
N HIS A 1019 23.21 0.74 6.23
CA HIS A 1019 24.00 -0.41 5.80
C HIS A 1019 24.64 -0.20 4.43
N ARG A 1020 23.89 0.35 3.47
CA ARG A 1020 24.43 0.72 2.14
C ARG A 1020 25.51 1.79 2.26
N CYS A 1021 25.33 2.80 3.12
CA CYS A 1021 26.35 3.79 3.43
C CYS A 1021 27.62 3.13 3.96
N TRP A 1022 27.50 2.28 4.98
CA TRP A 1022 28.62 1.56 5.56
C TRP A 1022 29.40 0.74 4.52
N ARG A 1023 28.69 -0.05 3.70
CA ARG A 1023 29.29 -0.84 2.62
C ARG A 1023 29.93 -0.01 1.52
N THR A 1024 29.60 1.27 1.44
CA THR A 1024 30.04 2.17 0.38
C THR A 1024 31.25 2.99 0.84
N VAL A 1025 31.22 3.53 2.06
CA VAL A 1025 32.31 4.36 2.61
C VAL A 1025 33.38 3.59 3.37
N GLY A 1026 33.11 2.34 3.75
CA GLY A 1026 34.02 1.46 4.47
C GLY A 1026 33.96 1.58 6.00
N ASP A 1027 34.56 0.60 6.68
CA ASP A 1027 34.46 0.39 8.13
C ASP A 1027 35.02 1.55 8.95
N ALA A 1028 36.20 2.05 8.58
CA ALA A 1028 36.89 3.09 9.34
C ALA A 1028 36.08 4.39 9.40
N ARG A 1029 35.61 4.86 8.23
CA ARG A 1029 34.89 6.14 8.10
C ARG A 1029 33.50 6.07 8.71
N PHE A 1030 32.72 5.06 8.35
CA PHE A 1030 31.39 4.86 8.93
C PHE A 1030 31.45 4.63 10.44
N GLY A 1031 32.43 3.85 10.91
CA GLY A 1031 32.63 3.58 12.32
C GLY A 1031 32.98 4.84 13.12
N ALA A 1032 33.80 5.74 12.59
CA ALA A 1032 34.12 7.02 13.20
C ALA A 1032 32.85 7.90 13.34
N TRP A 1033 32.07 8.04 12.28
CA TRP A 1033 30.81 8.80 12.31
C TRP A 1033 29.81 8.21 13.31
N LEU A 1034 29.61 6.89 13.27
CA LEU A 1034 28.64 6.22 14.14
C LEU A 1034 29.02 6.35 15.62
N ARG A 1035 30.30 6.17 15.96
CA ARG A 1035 30.78 6.37 17.34
C ARG A 1035 30.58 7.81 17.80
N SER A 1036 30.89 8.79 16.95
CA SER A 1036 30.67 10.20 17.27
C SER A 1036 29.18 10.53 17.44
N ALA A 1037 28.31 9.97 16.60
CA ALA A 1037 26.86 10.16 16.66
C ALA A 1037 26.25 9.52 17.92
N ALA A 1038 26.62 8.27 18.22
CA ALA A 1038 26.03 7.48 19.28
C ALA A 1038 26.61 7.79 20.67
N LEU A 1039 27.92 7.99 20.76
CA LEU A 1039 28.66 8.09 22.03
C LEU A 1039 29.16 9.51 22.32
N GLY A 1040 29.24 10.38 21.31
CA GLY A 1040 29.67 11.76 21.47
C GLY A 1040 28.69 12.60 22.29
N SER A 1041 29.12 13.76 22.79
CA SER A 1041 28.29 14.69 23.58
C SER A 1041 27.11 15.29 22.80
N ALA A 1042 27.13 15.22 21.47
CA ALA A 1042 26.09 15.80 20.61
C ALA A 1042 24.74 15.05 20.66
N ALA A 1043 24.70 13.78 21.11
CA ALA A 1043 23.43 13.07 21.20
C ALA A 1043 22.56 13.66 22.35
N PRO A 1044 21.30 14.05 22.08
CA PRO A 1044 20.42 14.63 23.08
C PRO A 1044 20.06 13.61 24.17
N ASP A 1045 19.73 14.09 25.36
CA ASP A 1045 19.34 13.25 26.52
C ASP A 1045 18.11 12.37 26.23
N GLU A 1046 17.30 12.78 25.26
CA GLU A 1046 16.12 12.06 24.80
C GLU A 1046 16.45 10.78 24.01
N ALA A 1047 17.69 10.65 23.50
CA ALA A 1047 18.08 9.47 22.72
C ALA A 1047 18.02 8.19 23.57
N PRO A 1048 17.36 7.11 23.10
CA PRO A 1048 17.08 5.95 23.95
C PRO A 1048 18.32 5.22 24.46
N TRP A 1049 19.43 5.28 23.71
CA TRP A 1049 20.71 4.70 24.09
C TRP A 1049 21.45 5.51 25.17
N ARG A 1050 21.08 6.78 25.43
CA ARG A 1050 21.65 7.57 26.54
C ARG A 1050 21.29 7.03 27.91
N ARG A 1051 20.18 6.30 28.01
CA ARG A 1051 19.74 5.63 29.25
C ARG A 1051 20.55 4.36 29.54
N TRP A 1052 21.41 3.95 28.63
CA TRP A 1052 22.24 2.76 28.81
C TRP A 1052 23.49 3.16 29.57
N LYS A 1053 24.09 2.21 30.27
CA LYS A 1053 25.45 2.42 30.81
C LYS A 1053 26.39 2.77 29.64
N PRO A 1054 27.33 3.71 29.79
CA PRO A 1054 28.23 4.11 28.70
C PRO A 1054 28.94 2.93 28.04
N GLU A 1055 29.33 1.92 28.83
CA GLU A 1055 29.99 0.69 28.36
C GLU A 1055 29.04 -0.16 27.50
N ALA A 1056 27.76 -0.23 27.88
CA ALA A 1056 26.73 -0.95 27.13
C ALA A 1056 26.43 -0.28 25.78
N ALA A 1057 26.35 1.06 25.75
CA ALA A 1057 26.19 1.80 24.51
C ALA A 1057 27.42 1.61 23.59
N ALA A 1058 28.63 1.66 24.15
CA ALA A 1058 29.86 1.42 23.40
C ALA A 1058 29.93 -0.01 22.84
N ALA A 1059 29.59 -1.02 23.64
CA ALA A 1059 29.53 -2.42 23.20
C ALA A 1059 28.52 -2.62 22.07
N ALA A 1060 27.34 -2.00 22.16
CA ALA A 1060 26.33 -2.10 21.11
C ALA A 1060 26.78 -1.48 19.77
N VAL A 1061 27.54 -0.37 19.82
CA VAL A 1061 28.15 0.22 18.62
C VAL A 1061 29.23 -0.70 18.03
N VAL A 1062 30.04 -1.37 18.87
CA VAL A 1062 31.00 -2.39 18.42
C VAL A 1062 30.29 -3.56 17.74
N ASP A 1063 29.21 -4.07 18.34
CA ASP A 1063 28.40 -5.15 17.78
C ASP A 1063 27.79 -4.75 16.44
N LEU A 1064 27.26 -3.53 16.32
CA LEU A 1064 26.72 -2.97 15.09
C LEU A 1064 27.76 -2.95 13.96
N LEU A 1065 29.00 -2.57 14.28
CA LEU A 1065 30.12 -2.48 13.35
C LEU A 1065 30.87 -3.80 13.14
N SER A 1066 30.38 -4.93 13.68
CA SER A 1066 31.03 -6.23 13.50
C SER A 1066 31.03 -6.68 12.04
N SER A 1067 32.11 -7.34 11.60
CA SER A 1067 32.26 -7.85 10.23
C SER A 1067 31.12 -8.78 9.77
N GLN A 1068 30.48 -9.48 10.72
CA GLN A 1068 29.31 -10.33 10.48
C GLN A 1068 28.11 -9.52 9.96
N ASN A 1069 27.94 -8.27 10.39
CA ASN A 1069 26.85 -7.42 9.97
C ASN A 1069 27.08 -6.79 8.58
N VAL A 1070 28.33 -6.62 8.14
CA VAL A 1070 28.64 -6.14 6.78
C VAL A 1070 28.03 -7.09 5.75
N GLY A 1071 28.19 -8.40 5.97
CA GLY A 1071 27.64 -9.46 5.11
C GLY A 1071 26.16 -9.78 5.35
N ASP A 1072 25.63 -9.48 6.55
CA ASP A 1072 24.23 -9.74 6.91
C ASP A 1072 23.45 -8.43 7.23
N PRO A 1073 22.82 -7.80 6.22
CA PRO A 1073 21.98 -6.61 6.43
C PRO A 1073 20.80 -6.88 7.37
N ARG A 1074 20.31 -8.12 7.46
CA ARG A 1074 19.18 -8.45 8.36
C ARG A 1074 19.62 -8.43 9.81
N ARG A 1075 20.85 -8.85 10.11
CA ARG A 1075 21.42 -8.73 11.46
C ARG A 1075 21.69 -7.28 11.83
N PHE A 1076 22.30 -6.50 10.94
CA PHE A 1076 22.50 -5.06 11.14
C PHE A 1076 21.18 -4.35 11.49
N LYS A 1077 20.12 -4.57 10.68
CA LYS A 1077 18.76 -4.05 10.92
C LYS A 1077 18.23 -4.40 12.31
N ARG A 1078 18.37 -5.66 12.73
CA ARG A 1078 17.89 -6.14 14.04
C ARG A 1078 18.62 -5.42 15.17
N LEU A 1079 19.94 -5.30 15.09
CA LEU A 1079 20.75 -4.62 16.10
C LEU A 1079 20.46 -3.12 16.14
N LEU A 1080 20.35 -2.46 14.98
CA LEU A 1080 20.04 -1.03 14.90
C LEU A 1080 18.68 -0.74 15.52
N LYS A 1081 17.69 -1.58 15.21
CA LYS A 1081 16.37 -1.50 15.81
C LYS A 1081 16.46 -1.59 17.34
N VAL A 1082 17.26 -2.50 17.89
CA VAL A 1082 17.46 -2.62 19.35
C VAL A 1082 18.12 -1.38 19.93
N PHE A 1083 19.16 -0.88 19.26
CA PHE A 1083 19.90 0.31 19.66
C PHE A 1083 19.00 1.55 19.71
N CYS A 1084 18.13 1.75 18.70
CA CYS A 1084 17.16 2.83 18.64
C CYS A 1084 15.90 2.60 19.51
N GLY A 1085 15.95 1.71 20.51
CA GLY A 1085 14.84 1.49 21.45
C GLY A 1085 13.73 0.55 20.96
N GLY A 1086 13.88 -0.04 19.78
CA GLY A 1086 13.00 -1.09 19.28
C GLY A 1086 13.17 -2.40 20.06
N LYS A 1087 12.06 -3.11 20.30
CA LYS A 1087 12.08 -4.39 21.00
C LYS A 1087 12.82 -5.45 20.16
N LYS A 1088 13.80 -6.15 20.74
CA LYS A 1088 14.44 -7.34 20.14
C LYS A 1088 13.39 -8.46 20.03
N LYS A 1089 13.16 -8.98 18.82
CA LYS A 1089 12.45 -10.24 18.61
C LYS A 1089 13.52 -11.33 18.44
N GLY A 1090 13.69 -12.22 19.42
CA GLY A 1090 14.64 -13.35 19.34
C GLY A 1090 15.36 -13.64 20.66
N THR A 1091 15.66 -14.92 20.86
CA THR A 1091 16.17 -15.62 22.06
C THR A 1091 17.36 -14.95 22.79
N HIS A 1092 17.37 -15.17 24.10
CA HIS A 1092 18.37 -14.79 25.12
C HIS A 1092 19.79 -14.49 24.60
N VAL A 1093 20.02 -13.26 24.18
CA VAL A 1093 21.34 -12.63 24.41
C VAL A 1093 21.06 -11.57 25.44
N GLU A 1094 21.75 -11.66 26.57
CA GLU A 1094 21.63 -10.76 27.71
C GLU A 1094 21.48 -9.31 27.23
N GLN A 1095 20.34 -8.69 27.53
CA GLN A 1095 20.24 -7.25 27.36
C GLN A 1095 21.25 -6.62 28.33
N PRO A 1096 22.13 -5.73 27.87
CA PRO A 1096 23.07 -5.09 28.76
C PRO A 1096 22.30 -4.31 29.84
N ALA A 1097 22.77 -4.40 31.08
CA ALA A 1097 22.11 -3.81 32.24
C ALA A 1097 21.84 -2.31 32.03
N ARG A 1098 20.57 -1.90 32.09
CA ARG A 1098 20.18 -0.49 32.13
C ARG A 1098 20.65 0.10 33.47
N GLY A 1099 21.22 1.31 33.46
CA GLY A 1099 21.53 2.04 34.69
C GLY A 1099 20.24 2.36 35.44
N ALA A 1100 20.33 2.39 36.78
CA ALA A 1100 19.21 2.68 37.68
C ALA A 1100 18.66 4.10 37.47
#